data_AF-A0A1Q2D714-F1
#
_entry.id   AF-A0A1Q2D714-F1
#
_cell.length_a   1.000
_cell.length_b   1.000
_cell.length_c   1.000
_cell.angle_alpha   90.00
_cell.angle_beta   90.00
_cell.angle_gamma   90.00
#
_symmetry.space_group_name_H-M   'P 1'
#
loop_
_entity.id
_entity.type
_entity.pdbx_description
1 polymer ?
#
loop_
_entity_poly.entity_id
_entity_poly.type
_entity_poly.pdbx_seq_one_letter_code
_entity_poly.pdbx_strand_id
1 'polypeptide(L)'
;MKKVKLTTATLAILAGSVVAPLVSNATETNGNAAVQTSEVAKDEKVKEEATEAPVTEAPVAEASTTETKTDSSTANTGTQTPAPAKPVAKVDASVYTTQINNLTNLSSEEKVAYNQRIQAEAVKGNEAGCQAIVAEAKAVSQGRIDLAAKKAEAKKEVQALYTSGNVKITGEQYEAFNKQIDSATTIAEVEAVVAAAKTAGSVTDAKTSAIREIDANREAGKISRDERNALVTKAQAATTNEEVAAVLVELNGMVAVTDAKEAAKKELRELFLASDNNLNWEDYGNALLAIDAAKTVDEVNSIVTGVKNDIVLADAKSKAKDQINAITHKYGMDSKTYWVYANQVDAATTVDEVNAAVAAAQTAGELKEGKAKAQVELHAIGYLLGQDYYTYKDKIDAAQNLDEVASVLNEAKDAAKLAEAKKEAKTDISTHYYNGAISLDEYYNYDKLISAATSIEEVEALVVDASKLYQTRYDALQEIAGYAKDGKLSKTEKKYYDNAVNAAKTTKEVNDVIKELRAELGIEIPWTPLEPSKPTESTEGSTEGSTEDSKTEGSTEDSKTEGSTEDSKTEGSTEDSKTEGSTEDSKTEGSTEDSKTEGSTEDSKTEGSTEDSKTEGSTEDSKTEGSTEDSKKPVTKPTTDKGNKTDAKKVDAKKVVAKKADAKKLPQTNDTVNAGLVAGGLMSVLTAAFLFFRKGK
;
A
#
# COMPACT_ATOMS: atom_id res chain seq x y z
N MET A 1 5.07 9.38 12.38
CA MET A 1 5.04 10.59 11.52
C MET A 1 6.14 11.56 11.95
N LYS A 2 7.01 12.01 11.04
CA LYS A 2 7.89 13.18 11.21
C LYS A 2 7.94 13.91 9.85
N LYS A 3 7.75 15.23 9.81
CA LYS A 3 7.77 16.01 8.55
C LYS A 3 9.20 16.48 8.26
N VAL A 4 9.81 15.97 7.20
CA VAL A 4 11.06 16.47 6.64
C VAL A 4 10.73 17.58 5.62
N LYS A 5 11.49 18.67 5.62
CA LYS A 5 11.39 19.71 4.58
C LYS A 5 12.18 19.26 3.35
N LEU A 6 11.54 19.25 2.19
CA LEU A 6 12.23 19.07 0.90
C LEU A 6 12.27 20.41 0.18
N THR A 7 13.46 20.92 -0.11
CA THR A 7 13.67 22.14 -0.91
C THR A 7 13.92 21.74 -2.36
N THR A 8 13.00 22.11 -3.25
CA THR A 8 13.16 21.94 -4.70
C THR A 8 12.55 23.15 -5.39
N ALA A 9 13.32 23.79 -6.26
CA ALA A 9 12.89 24.89 -7.12
C ALA A 9 13.66 24.82 -8.44
N THR A 10 12.97 24.99 -9.58
CA THR A 10 13.44 25.55 -10.88
C THR A 10 12.45 25.16 -11.99
N LEU A 11 12.15 26.10 -12.91
CA LEU A 11 11.28 25.97 -14.10
C LEU A 11 9.77 25.71 -13.78
N ALA A 12 8.79 26.09 -14.60
CA ALA A 12 8.73 26.74 -15.93
C ALA A 12 7.31 27.38 -16.13
N ILE A 13 6.98 28.29 -17.07
CA ILE A 13 7.74 29.21 -17.96
C ILE A 13 6.77 30.28 -18.54
N LEU A 14 7.29 31.29 -19.27
CA LEU A 14 6.60 32.22 -20.21
C LEU A 14 5.71 33.38 -19.68
N ALA A 15 6.12 34.62 -19.98
CA ALA A 15 5.25 35.72 -20.38
C ALA A 15 6.06 36.77 -21.17
N GLY A 16 5.73 37.03 -22.44
CA GLY A 16 6.42 38.08 -23.21
C GLY A 16 6.04 38.15 -24.69
N SER A 17 5.56 39.32 -25.12
CA SER A 17 5.69 39.88 -26.48
C SER A 17 4.79 41.11 -26.65
N VAL A 18 5.38 42.28 -26.97
CA VAL A 18 4.96 43.16 -28.07
C VAL A 18 6.19 43.95 -28.54
N VAL A 19 6.67 43.69 -29.76
CA VAL A 19 7.38 44.67 -30.59
C VAL A 19 6.82 44.51 -32.00
N ALA A 20 6.34 45.60 -32.61
CA ALA A 20 5.64 45.58 -33.89
C ALA A 20 6.56 46.01 -35.07
N PRO A 21 6.31 45.50 -36.30
CA PRO A 21 7.10 45.86 -37.48
C PRO A 21 6.57 47.09 -38.23
N LEU A 22 7.44 47.70 -39.03
CA LEU A 22 7.10 48.63 -40.12
C LEU A 22 7.73 48.08 -41.41
N VAL A 23 6.98 47.79 -42.50
CA VAL A 23 6.26 48.70 -43.42
C VAL A 23 7.26 49.41 -44.37
N SER A 24 7.10 49.43 -45.70
CA SER A 24 5.96 49.07 -46.56
C SER A 24 6.38 48.53 -47.94
N ASN A 25 5.43 47.94 -48.67
CA ASN A 25 5.19 48.37 -50.04
C ASN A 25 3.71 48.14 -50.40
N ALA A 26 3.08 49.06 -51.14
CA ALA A 26 1.62 49.10 -51.30
C ALA A 26 1.18 49.21 -52.77
N THR A 27 0.00 48.66 -53.07
CA THR A 27 -0.82 48.97 -54.24
C THR A 27 -2.28 49.15 -53.81
N GLU A 28 -3.01 49.98 -54.53
CA GLU A 28 -4.32 50.49 -54.12
C GLU A 28 -5.48 49.58 -54.59
N THR A 29 -6.59 49.56 -53.84
CA THR A 29 -7.88 50.12 -54.36
C THR A 29 -9.00 50.17 -53.31
N ASN A 30 -9.44 51.40 -53.02
CA ASN A 30 -10.82 51.89 -52.86
C ASN A 30 -11.96 50.90 -52.46
N GLY A 31 -12.70 51.17 -51.35
CA GLY A 31 -13.76 50.25 -50.87
C GLY A 31 -14.86 50.72 -49.89
N ASN A 32 -14.92 52.01 -49.48
CA ASN A 32 -16.05 52.73 -48.84
C ASN A 32 -16.96 52.09 -47.74
N ALA A 33 -17.17 52.85 -46.65
CA ALA A 33 -18.32 52.83 -45.71
C ALA A 33 -18.52 51.60 -44.76
N ALA A 34 -19.16 51.72 -43.59
CA ALA A 34 -19.42 52.85 -42.66
C ALA A 34 -20.11 52.33 -41.36
N VAL A 35 -20.15 53.14 -40.27
CA VAL A 35 -21.22 53.16 -39.22
C VAL A 35 -21.32 51.90 -38.31
N GLN A 36 -21.53 51.96 -36.98
CA GLN A 36 -21.46 53.04 -35.98
C GLN A 36 -21.44 52.46 -34.53
N THR A 37 -20.87 53.22 -33.58
CA THR A 37 -21.23 53.46 -32.15
C THR A 37 -21.89 52.40 -31.23
N SER A 38 -21.71 52.67 -29.93
CA SER A 38 -22.68 52.54 -28.80
C SER A 38 -22.66 51.26 -27.94
N GLU A 39 -22.93 51.31 -26.62
CA GLU A 39 -22.78 52.34 -25.55
C GLU A 39 -23.08 51.67 -24.18
N VAL A 40 -22.92 52.39 -23.04
CA VAL A 40 -23.47 52.07 -21.69
C VAL A 40 -22.85 50.81 -21.02
N ALA A 41 -22.05 50.85 -19.93
CA ALA A 41 -22.14 51.55 -18.62
C ALA A 41 -23.25 50.97 -17.69
N LYS A 42 -23.31 51.13 -16.35
CA LYS A 42 -22.89 52.20 -15.43
C LYS A 42 -23.04 51.72 -13.95
N ASP A 43 -22.31 52.35 -13.00
CA ASP A 43 -22.70 52.66 -11.59
C ASP A 43 -23.06 51.50 -10.59
N GLU A 44 -23.08 51.57 -9.24
CA GLU A 44 -22.56 52.44 -8.12
C GLU A 44 -22.68 51.59 -6.77
N LYS A 45 -22.35 51.93 -5.50
CA LYS A 45 -21.98 53.16 -4.73
C LYS A 45 -21.14 52.83 -3.44
N VAL A 46 -19.93 53.40 -3.33
CA VAL A 46 -19.24 54.05 -2.17
C VAL A 46 -19.74 53.92 -0.70
N LYS A 47 -18.81 53.70 0.28
CA LYS A 47 -18.46 54.63 1.42
C LYS A 47 -17.18 54.16 2.18
N GLU A 48 -16.11 54.97 2.27
CA GLU A 48 -15.67 55.87 3.40
C GLU A 48 -15.17 55.13 4.67
N GLU A 49 -14.17 55.61 5.43
CA GLU A 49 -13.69 56.99 5.66
C GLU A 49 -12.13 57.13 5.72
N ALA A 50 -11.64 58.32 6.12
CA ALA A 50 -10.27 58.88 6.04
C ALA A 50 -9.18 58.15 6.90
N THR A 51 -7.86 58.38 6.77
CA THR A 51 -7.14 59.67 6.62
C THR A 51 -5.86 59.68 5.76
N GLU A 52 -5.71 60.78 5.01
CA GLU A 52 -4.48 61.42 4.46
C GLU A 52 -3.66 60.75 3.32
N ALA A 53 -3.24 61.61 2.38
CA ALA A 53 -2.42 61.39 1.16
C ALA A 53 -1.50 62.64 0.97
N PRO A 54 -0.58 62.80 -0.02
CA PRO A 54 -0.72 62.63 -1.49
C PRO A 54 0.32 61.64 -2.11
N VAL A 55 0.20 61.01 -3.31
CA VAL A 55 -0.15 61.39 -4.71
C VAL A 55 1.06 61.73 -5.62
N THR A 56 1.57 60.67 -6.28
CA THR A 56 2.06 60.50 -7.69
C THR A 56 3.00 61.47 -8.46
N GLU A 57 3.97 60.82 -9.13
CA GLU A 57 4.43 61.01 -10.54
C GLU A 57 5.47 62.09 -10.97
N ALA A 58 6.09 61.78 -12.12
CA ALA A 58 6.95 62.59 -13.02
C ALA A 58 8.27 63.21 -12.48
N PRO A 59 9.45 62.66 -12.87
CA PRO A 59 10.75 63.26 -12.57
C PRO A 59 11.37 64.00 -13.78
N VAL A 60 10.95 65.23 -14.08
CA VAL A 60 11.69 66.12 -15.02
C VAL A 60 11.80 67.58 -14.50
N ALA A 61 12.91 67.80 -13.78
CA ALA A 61 13.76 69.00 -13.78
C ALA A 61 13.34 70.33 -13.10
N GLU A 62 14.40 70.98 -12.57
CA GLU A 62 14.56 72.37 -12.12
C GLU A 62 13.80 72.78 -10.82
N ALA A 63 14.30 73.68 -9.96
CA ALA A 63 15.43 74.62 -10.07
C ALA A 63 16.12 74.93 -8.70
N SER A 64 17.02 75.92 -8.70
CA SER A 64 17.73 76.56 -7.56
C SER A 64 18.88 75.75 -6.95
N THR A 65 20.16 76.12 -6.99
CA THR A 65 20.87 77.40 -6.71
C THR A 65 20.88 77.85 -5.24
N THR A 66 22.08 78.14 -4.73
CA THR A 66 22.35 78.67 -3.39
C THR A 66 21.97 80.15 -3.25
N GLU A 67 21.72 80.53 -2.00
CA GLU A 67 21.42 81.87 -1.50
C GLU A 67 22.26 83.00 -2.12
N THR A 68 21.59 84.03 -2.69
CA THR A 68 21.69 85.48 -2.37
C THR A 68 21.14 86.35 -3.53
N LYS A 69 20.41 87.46 -3.33
CA LYS A 69 19.58 87.93 -2.21
C LYS A 69 18.64 89.06 -2.71
N THR A 70 17.70 89.53 -1.87
CA THR A 70 16.97 90.82 -1.93
C THR A 70 16.04 91.11 -3.13
N ASP A 71 14.77 90.74 -2.95
CA ASP A 71 13.57 91.61 -2.95
C ASP A 71 13.46 92.85 -3.87
N SER A 72 12.34 92.93 -4.60
CA SER A 72 11.34 94.03 -4.56
C SER A 72 10.32 93.89 -5.72
N SER A 73 9.09 94.40 -5.67
CA SER A 73 8.19 94.84 -4.58
C SER A 73 6.77 94.98 -5.17
N THR A 74 5.71 94.76 -4.38
CA THR A 74 4.31 94.94 -4.85
C THR A 74 3.68 96.21 -4.27
N ALA A 75 3.22 97.06 -5.19
CA ALA A 75 2.39 98.27 -5.06
C ALA A 75 1.90 98.74 -3.66
N ASN A 76 2.17 100.01 -3.35
CA ASN A 76 1.22 100.89 -2.65
C ASN A 76 1.19 102.28 -3.32
N THR A 77 0.14 103.07 -3.10
CA THR A 77 -0.22 104.24 -3.93
C THR A 77 0.40 105.56 -3.47
N GLY A 78 0.81 106.40 -4.41
CA GLY A 78 1.29 107.77 -4.14
C GLY A 78 1.72 108.52 -5.40
N THR A 79 0.99 109.57 -5.77
CA THR A 79 1.15 110.34 -7.03
C THR A 79 2.46 111.13 -7.13
N GLN A 80 3.19 111.02 -8.25
CA GLN A 80 3.79 112.18 -8.94
C GLN A 80 4.25 111.89 -10.40
N THR A 81 4.48 112.99 -11.14
CA THR A 81 4.66 113.12 -12.60
C THR A 81 5.96 112.46 -13.15
N PRO A 82 5.98 111.91 -14.38
CA PRO A 82 7.07 111.01 -14.82
C PRO A 82 8.38 111.68 -15.26
N ALA A 83 9.48 110.91 -15.09
CA ALA A 83 10.81 111.15 -15.66
C ALA A 83 11.39 109.81 -16.21
N PRO A 84 12.29 109.83 -17.21
CA PRO A 84 12.66 108.61 -17.95
C PRO A 84 13.62 107.69 -17.20
N ALA A 85 13.44 106.37 -17.37
CA ALA A 85 14.25 105.33 -16.73
C ALA A 85 15.63 105.14 -17.40
N LYS A 86 16.62 104.70 -16.60
CA LYS A 86 17.96 104.28 -17.09
C LYS A 86 17.92 102.87 -17.71
N PRO A 87 18.80 102.57 -18.68
CA PRO A 87 18.86 101.25 -19.31
C PRO A 87 19.44 100.17 -18.39
N VAL A 88 18.92 98.94 -18.50
CA VAL A 88 19.54 97.73 -17.97
C VAL A 88 20.85 97.46 -18.73
N ALA A 89 21.92 97.11 -18.02
CA ALA A 89 23.16 96.68 -18.64
C ALA A 89 22.96 95.31 -19.30
N LYS A 90 23.02 95.25 -20.64
CA LYS A 90 22.90 94.00 -21.39
C LYS A 90 24.14 93.13 -21.15
N VAL A 91 23.93 91.83 -20.94
CA VAL A 91 25.03 90.84 -20.96
C VAL A 91 25.56 90.74 -22.39
N ASP A 92 26.87 90.70 -22.57
CA ASP A 92 27.45 90.51 -23.91
C ASP A 92 27.30 89.05 -24.36
N ALA A 93 26.37 88.82 -25.29
CA ALA A 93 26.13 87.52 -25.89
C ALA A 93 27.34 86.99 -26.71
N SER A 94 28.26 87.85 -27.13
CA SER A 94 29.35 87.49 -28.06
C SER A 94 30.20 86.32 -27.56
N VAL A 95 30.54 86.30 -26.27
CA VAL A 95 31.37 85.28 -25.61
C VAL A 95 30.67 83.91 -25.56
N TYR A 96 29.37 83.90 -25.31
CA TYR A 96 28.56 82.69 -25.24
C TYR A 96 28.28 82.12 -26.64
N THR A 97 27.90 82.98 -27.59
CA THR A 97 27.67 82.56 -28.98
C THR A 97 28.95 82.08 -29.67
N THR A 98 30.12 82.64 -29.32
CA THR A 98 31.42 82.15 -29.80
C THR A 98 31.70 80.73 -29.28
N GLN A 99 31.37 80.43 -28.03
CA GLN A 99 31.51 79.07 -27.49
C GLN A 99 30.60 78.07 -28.21
N ILE A 100 29.35 78.41 -28.52
CA ILE A 100 28.44 77.58 -29.34
C ILE A 100 29.02 77.33 -30.73
N ASN A 101 29.49 78.39 -31.41
CA ASN A 101 29.96 78.30 -32.78
C ASN A 101 31.21 77.40 -32.92
N ASN A 102 32.07 77.38 -31.89
CA ASN A 102 33.26 76.54 -31.82
C ASN A 102 32.98 75.04 -31.58
N LEU A 103 31.78 74.64 -31.18
CA LEU A 103 31.42 73.22 -31.01
C LEU A 103 31.31 72.54 -32.38
N THR A 104 32.08 71.47 -32.60
CA THR A 104 32.20 70.85 -33.94
C THR A 104 31.07 69.87 -34.28
N ASN A 105 30.34 69.34 -33.29
CA ASN A 105 29.31 68.30 -33.48
C ASN A 105 27.87 68.81 -33.30
N LEU A 106 27.66 70.11 -33.52
CA LEU A 106 26.34 70.74 -33.67
C LEU A 106 26.17 71.22 -35.11
N SER A 107 24.99 70.99 -35.68
CA SER A 107 24.59 71.52 -36.99
C SER A 107 24.50 73.05 -36.99
N SER A 108 24.49 73.65 -38.18
CA SER A 108 24.32 75.11 -38.34
C SER A 108 23.01 75.59 -37.72
N GLU A 109 21.96 74.78 -37.87
CA GLU A 109 20.59 75.01 -37.43
C GLU A 109 20.50 74.96 -35.90
N GLU A 110 21.12 73.95 -35.27
CA GLU A 110 21.23 73.86 -33.81
C GLU A 110 22.05 75.02 -33.23
N LYS A 111 23.18 75.37 -33.86
CA LYS A 111 23.98 76.53 -33.43
C LYS A 111 23.16 77.81 -33.49
N VAL A 112 22.38 78.02 -34.55
CA VAL A 112 21.46 79.17 -34.66
C VAL A 112 20.39 79.13 -33.55
N ALA A 113 19.77 77.98 -33.27
CA ALA A 113 18.78 77.85 -32.21
C ALA A 113 19.37 78.13 -30.81
N TYR A 114 20.54 77.58 -30.48
CA TYR A 114 21.26 77.86 -29.25
C TYR A 114 21.66 79.35 -29.14
N ASN A 115 22.15 79.94 -30.23
CA ASN A 115 22.50 81.36 -30.26
C ASN A 115 21.27 82.27 -30.09
N GLN A 116 20.10 81.89 -30.63
CA GLN A 116 18.83 82.60 -30.41
C GLN A 116 18.38 82.53 -28.94
N ARG A 117 18.46 81.34 -28.31
CA ARG A 117 18.17 81.17 -26.87
C ARG A 117 19.11 82.03 -26.01
N ILE A 118 20.41 82.06 -26.31
CA ILE A 118 21.40 82.92 -25.64
C ILE A 118 21.07 84.41 -25.82
N GLN A 119 20.70 84.85 -27.01
CA GLN A 119 20.29 86.24 -27.25
C GLN A 119 19.03 86.62 -26.44
N ALA A 120 18.08 85.71 -26.29
CA ALA A 120 16.87 85.93 -25.49
C ALA A 120 17.17 86.09 -23.98
N GLU A 121 18.12 85.33 -23.42
CA GLU A 121 18.56 85.49 -22.02
C GLU A 121 19.47 86.72 -21.82
N ALA A 122 20.37 87.01 -22.76
CA ALA A 122 21.27 88.16 -22.68
C ALA A 122 20.52 89.51 -22.69
N VAL A 123 19.39 89.61 -23.39
CA VAL A 123 18.51 90.79 -23.39
C VAL A 123 17.80 90.97 -22.03
N LYS A 124 17.55 89.90 -21.26
CA LYS A 124 17.03 89.95 -19.90
C LYS A 124 18.10 90.29 -18.85
N GLY A 125 19.38 90.22 -19.21
CA GLY A 125 20.51 90.31 -18.28
C GLY A 125 20.82 88.99 -17.54
N ASN A 126 20.27 87.86 -17.97
CA ASN A 126 20.41 86.57 -17.30
C ASN A 126 21.69 85.83 -17.73
N GLU A 127 22.82 86.12 -17.07
CA GLU A 127 24.08 85.46 -17.39
C GLU A 127 24.06 83.95 -17.07
N ALA A 128 23.42 83.54 -15.97
CA ALA A 128 23.30 82.13 -15.58
C ALA A 128 22.54 81.31 -16.64
N GLY A 129 21.49 81.88 -17.24
CA GLY A 129 20.78 81.30 -18.38
C GLY A 129 21.70 81.11 -19.60
N CYS A 130 22.48 82.13 -19.97
CA CYS A 130 23.47 82.03 -21.05
C CYS A 130 24.52 80.93 -20.77
N GLN A 131 25.00 80.82 -19.52
CA GLN A 131 25.94 79.76 -19.12
C GLN A 131 25.31 78.37 -19.20
N ALA A 132 24.06 78.21 -18.72
CA ALA A 132 23.32 76.94 -18.77
C ALA A 132 23.09 76.46 -20.22
N ILE A 133 22.68 77.35 -21.13
CA ILE A 133 22.47 77.02 -22.55
C ILE A 133 23.79 76.59 -23.21
N VAL A 134 24.92 77.22 -22.86
CA VAL A 134 26.25 76.79 -23.33
C VAL A 134 26.67 75.45 -22.72
N ALA A 135 26.30 75.15 -21.48
CA ALA A 135 26.54 73.84 -20.86
C ALA A 135 25.72 72.72 -21.52
N GLU A 136 24.44 72.97 -21.79
CA GLU A 136 23.54 72.07 -22.54
C GLU A 136 24.11 71.75 -23.93
N ALA A 137 24.47 72.78 -24.70
CA ALA A 137 25.04 72.61 -26.03
C ALA A 137 26.39 71.86 -26.01
N LYS A 138 27.24 72.10 -25.00
CA LYS A 138 28.47 71.32 -24.75
C LYS A 138 28.17 69.86 -24.45
N ALA A 139 27.18 69.58 -23.60
CA ALA A 139 26.77 68.21 -23.27
C ALA A 139 26.23 67.45 -24.50
N VAL A 140 25.38 68.09 -25.31
CA VAL A 140 24.90 67.51 -26.59
C VAL A 140 26.04 67.27 -27.58
N SER A 141 26.96 68.23 -27.72
CA SER A 141 28.14 68.07 -28.59
C SER A 141 29.09 66.97 -28.08
N GLN A 142 29.22 66.78 -26.78
CA GLN A 142 30.08 65.74 -26.19
C GLN A 142 29.44 64.34 -26.30
N GLY A 143 28.16 64.20 -25.96
CA GLY A 143 27.44 62.94 -26.10
C GLY A 143 27.42 62.39 -27.54
N ARG A 144 27.50 63.27 -28.55
CA ARG A 144 27.70 62.88 -29.96
C ARG A 144 29.10 62.36 -30.25
N ILE A 145 30.15 62.93 -29.64
CA ILE A 145 31.53 62.42 -29.72
C ILE A 145 31.60 61.05 -29.06
N ASP A 146 31.03 60.92 -27.86
CA ASP A 146 31.06 59.68 -27.06
C ASP A 146 30.28 58.56 -27.77
N LEU A 147 29.11 58.86 -28.35
CA LEU A 147 28.35 57.94 -29.19
C LEU A 147 29.14 57.51 -30.44
N ALA A 148 29.78 58.44 -31.14
CA ALA A 148 30.58 58.12 -32.33
C ALA A 148 31.79 57.23 -31.98
N ALA A 149 32.45 57.50 -30.85
CA ALA A 149 33.51 56.66 -30.31
C ALA A 149 32.99 55.26 -29.94
N LYS A 150 31.84 55.17 -29.26
CA LYS A 150 31.23 53.89 -28.89
C LYS A 150 30.81 53.07 -30.10
N LYS A 151 30.26 53.69 -31.16
CA LYS A 151 30.00 53.01 -32.44
C LYS A 151 31.28 52.46 -33.07
N ALA A 152 32.38 53.21 -33.04
CA ALA A 152 33.67 52.76 -33.56
C ALA A 152 34.32 51.64 -32.74
N GLU A 153 34.07 51.57 -31.43
CA GLU A 153 34.42 50.44 -30.57
C GLU A 153 33.55 49.21 -30.88
N ALA A 154 32.23 49.37 -30.88
CA ALA A 154 31.25 48.32 -31.14
C ALA A 154 31.49 47.60 -32.47
N LYS A 155 31.82 48.33 -33.54
CA LYS A 155 32.17 47.72 -34.84
C LYS A 155 33.40 46.82 -34.77
N LYS A 156 34.41 47.15 -33.95
CA LYS A 156 35.59 46.29 -33.75
C LYS A 156 35.23 45.03 -32.95
N GLU A 157 34.36 45.15 -31.95
CA GLU A 157 33.87 43.98 -31.18
C GLU A 157 33.06 43.02 -32.08
N VAL A 158 32.15 43.55 -32.89
CA VAL A 158 31.37 42.76 -33.86
C VAL A 158 32.27 42.17 -34.95
N GLN A 159 33.28 42.91 -35.43
CA GLN A 159 34.27 42.39 -36.36
C GLN A 159 35.09 41.25 -35.76
N ALA A 160 35.49 41.32 -34.48
CA ALA A 160 36.22 40.24 -33.82
C ALA A 160 35.42 38.93 -33.76
N LEU A 161 34.09 38.98 -33.70
CA LEU A 161 33.22 37.79 -33.76
C LEU A 161 33.13 37.19 -35.18
N TYR A 162 33.37 37.99 -36.22
CA TYR A 162 33.35 37.57 -37.63
C TYR A 162 34.74 37.14 -38.15
N THR A 163 35.83 37.78 -37.71
CA THR A 163 37.18 37.55 -38.26
C THR A 163 38.16 36.88 -37.30
N SER A 164 37.69 36.34 -36.16
CA SER A 164 38.53 35.49 -35.31
C SER A 164 38.73 34.09 -35.90
N GLY A 165 39.73 33.35 -35.40
CA GLY A 165 40.13 32.05 -35.95
C GLY A 165 39.03 30.98 -35.98
N ASN A 166 37.99 31.14 -35.15
CA ASN A 166 36.69 30.50 -35.30
C ASN A 166 35.65 31.59 -35.57
N VAL A 167 35.06 31.62 -36.76
CA VAL A 167 33.99 32.56 -37.13
C VAL A 167 32.73 32.23 -36.33
N LYS A 168 32.25 33.19 -35.50
CA LYS A 168 31.12 32.95 -34.58
C LYS A 168 29.78 33.49 -35.06
N ILE A 169 29.79 34.50 -35.93
CA ILE A 169 28.60 35.07 -36.56
C ILE A 169 28.73 34.99 -38.08
N THR A 170 27.62 34.82 -38.79
CA THR A 170 27.61 34.79 -40.26
C THR A 170 27.91 36.18 -40.84
N GLY A 171 28.30 36.25 -42.12
CA GLY A 171 28.45 37.53 -42.82
C GLY A 171 27.16 38.36 -42.82
N GLU A 172 26.00 37.71 -42.97
CA GLU A 172 24.69 38.35 -42.90
C GLU A 172 24.41 38.95 -41.50
N GLN A 173 24.75 38.22 -40.43
CA GLN A 173 24.65 38.72 -39.06
C GLN A 173 25.62 39.90 -38.82
N TYR A 174 26.86 39.79 -39.28
CA TYR A 174 27.86 40.86 -39.19
C TYR A 174 27.38 42.17 -39.85
N GLU A 175 26.87 42.10 -41.08
CA GLU A 175 26.30 43.27 -41.76
C GLU A 175 25.03 43.79 -41.05
N ALA A 176 24.16 42.90 -40.57
CA ALA A 176 22.96 43.28 -39.83
C ALA A 176 23.26 44.00 -38.52
N PHE A 177 24.27 43.56 -37.74
CA PHE A 177 24.70 44.21 -36.51
C PHE A 177 25.42 45.54 -36.80
N ASN A 178 26.26 45.62 -37.83
CA ASN A 178 26.88 46.88 -38.24
C ASN A 178 25.83 47.94 -38.63
N LYS A 179 24.80 47.55 -39.39
CA LYS A 179 23.68 48.44 -39.75
C LYS A 179 22.91 48.93 -38.51
N GLN A 180 22.73 48.08 -37.51
CA GLN A 180 22.10 48.46 -36.23
C GLN A 180 22.98 49.45 -35.45
N ILE A 181 24.30 49.21 -35.35
CA ILE A 181 25.27 50.15 -34.73
C ILE A 181 25.23 51.51 -35.42
N ASP A 182 25.21 51.55 -36.76
CA ASP A 182 25.10 52.81 -37.50
C ASP A 182 23.78 53.53 -37.25
N SER A 183 22.68 52.79 -37.13
CA SER A 183 21.32 53.34 -36.91
C SER A 183 21.07 53.82 -35.47
N ALA A 184 21.80 53.31 -34.47
CA ALA A 184 21.59 53.61 -33.06
C ALA A 184 21.71 55.12 -32.74
N THR A 185 20.85 55.63 -31.87
CA THR A 185 20.80 57.06 -31.48
C THR A 185 21.41 57.35 -30.11
N THR A 186 21.60 56.30 -29.30
CA THR A 186 22.10 56.36 -27.92
C THR A 186 23.21 55.33 -27.69
N ILE A 187 24.01 55.52 -26.63
CA ILE A 187 25.05 54.57 -26.23
C ILE A 187 24.44 53.23 -25.80
N ALA A 188 23.31 53.25 -25.09
CA ALA A 188 22.62 52.04 -24.64
C ALA A 188 22.14 51.14 -25.80
N GLU A 189 21.66 51.73 -26.91
CA GLU A 189 21.32 50.97 -28.12
C GLU A 189 22.57 50.31 -28.75
N VAL A 190 23.70 51.02 -28.82
CA VAL A 190 24.96 50.45 -29.32
C VAL A 190 25.42 49.27 -28.45
N GLU A 191 25.35 49.41 -27.13
CA GLU A 191 25.73 48.35 -26.18
C GLU A 191 24.78 47.14 -26.23
N ALA A 192 23.47 47.36 -26.41
CA ALA A 192 22.50 46.29 -26.63
C ALA A 192 22.77 45.50 -27.91
N VAL A 193 23.17 46.18 -29.01
CA VAL A 193 23.54 45.50 -30.27
C VAL A 193 24.83 44.68 -30.13
N VAL A 194 25.83 45.20 -29.40
CA VAL A 194 27.06 44.44 -29.09
C VAL A 194 26.75 43.23 -28.20
N ALA A 195 25.84 43.36 -27.23
CA ALA A 195 25.39 42.23 -26.41
C ALA A 195 24.67 41.17 -27.26
N ALA A 196 23.75 41.57 -28.16
CA ALA A 196 23.07 40.66 -29.08
C ALA A 196 24.05 39.90 -30.00
N ALA A 197 25.07 40.59 -30.53
CA ALA A 197 26.12 39.96 -31.34
C ALA A 197 26.95 38.94 -30.54
N LYS A 198 27.33 39.25 -29.29
CA LYS A 198 28.02 38.33 -28.38
C LYS A 198 27.16 37.09 -28.06
N THR A 199 25.87 37.27 -27.81
CA THR A 199 24.92 36.16 -27.61
C THR A 199 24.81 35.29 -28.85
N ALA A 200 24.66 35.86 -30.05
CA ALA A 200 24.64 35.10 -31.29
C ALA A 200 25.92 34.26 -31.49
N GLY A 201 27.09 34.84 -31.18
CA GLY A 201 28.36 34.11 -31.21
C GLY A 201 28.45 32.98 -30.18
N SER A 202 27.92 33.18 -28.96
CA SER A 202 27.83 32.14 -27.92
C SER A 202 26.97 30.97 -28.39
N VAL A 203 25.85 31.22 -29.06
CA VAL A 203 24.96 30.18 -29.58
C VAL A 203 25.68 29.32 -30.63
N THR A 204 26.48 29.92 -31.51
CA THR A 204 27.31 29.19 -32.49
C THR A 204 28.34 28.28 -31.81
N ASP A 205 29.05 28.76 -30.78
CA ASP A 205 29.99 27.93 -29.99
C ASP A 205 29.27 26.77 -29.28
N ALA A 206 28.11 27.05 -28.69
CA ALA A 206 27.29 26.06 -28.00
C ALA A 206 26.79 24.97 -28.95
N LYS A 207 26.19 25.34 -30.09
CA LYS A 207 25.79 24.40 -31.15
C LYS A 207 26.93 23.51 -31.61
N THR A 208 28.08 24.11 -31.89
CA THR A 208 29.27 23.40 -32.38
C THR A 208 29.80 22.41 -31.33
N SER A 209 29.59 22.70 -30.05
CA SER A 209 29.98 21.82 -28.94
C SER A 209 28.97 20.69 -28.72
N ALA A 210 27.67 21.00 -28.71
CA ALA A 210 26.61 20.01 -28.60
C ALA A 210 26.64 19.00 -29.77
N ILE A 211 26.87 19.45 -31.01
CA ILE A 211 26.98 18.55 -32.17
C ILE A 211 28.17 17.58 -32.02
N ARG A 212 29.32 18.05 -31.50
CA ARG A 212 30.47 17.17 -31.20
C ARG A 212 30.15 16.12 -30.13
N GLU A 213 29.37 16.47 -29.11
CA GLU A 213 28.95 15.57 -28.04
C GLU A 213 27.90 14.55 -28.51
N ILE A 214 26.95 14.98 -29.35
CA ILE A 214 25.97 14.13 -30.04
C ILE A 214 26.68 13.12 -30.96
N ASP A 215 27.69 13.55 -31.72
CA ASP A 215 28.47 12.65 -32.58
C ASP A 215 29.35 11.68 -31.79
N ALA A 216 30.00 12.13 -30.70
CA ALA A 216 30.79 11.26 -29.83
C ALA A 216 29.94 10.14 -29.19
N ASN A 217 28.72 10.45 -28.74
CA ASN A 217 27.79 9.45 -28.20
C ASN A 217 27.30 8.46 -29.27
N ARG A 218 27.16 8.87 -30.53
CA ARG A 218 26.90 7.96 -31.65
C ARG A 218 28.12 7.07 -31.95
N GLU A 219 29.33 7.60 -31.88
CA GLU A 219 30.57 6.82 -32.08
C GLU A 219 30.82 5.81 -30.94
N ALA A 220 30.42 6.14 -29.72
CA ALA A 220 30.35 5.21 -28.59
C ALA A 220 29.19 4.19 -28.69
N GLY A 221 28.34 4.28 -29.72
CA GLY A 221 27.19 3.39 -29.92
C GLY A 221 25.98 3.65 -29.01
N LYS A 222 26.00 4.72 -28.20
CA LYS A 222 24.97 5.01 -27.19
C LYS A 222 23.66 5.57 -27.75
N ILE A 223 23.70 6.12 -28.97
CA ILE A 223 22.53 6.51 -29.75
C ILE A 223 22.62 5.97 -31.18
N SER A 224 21.47 5.72 -31.80
CA SER A 224 21.40 5.32 -33.21
C SER A 224 21.77 6.45 -34.16
N ARG A 225 21.95 6.10 -35.44
CA ARG A 225 22.21 7.08 -36.51
C ARG A 225 21.07 8.10 -36.64
N ASP A 226 19.82 7.69 -36.43
CA ASP A 226 18.66 8.52 -36.73
C ASP A 226 18.28 9.42 -35.55
N GLU A 227 18.45 8.94 -34.31
CA GLU A 227 18.43 9.80 -33.12
C GLU A 227 19.51 10.89 -33.22
N ARG A 228 20.74 10.53 -33.59
CA ARG A 228 21.83 11.48 -33.87
C ARG A 228 21.40 12.52 -34.90
N ASN A 229 20.85 12.09 -36.04
CA ASN A 229 20.38 13.00 -37.10
C ASN A 229 19.31 13.98 -36.58
N ALA A 230 18.37 13.51 -35.76
CA ALA A 230 17.30 14.32 -35.17
C ALA A 230 17.85 15.35 -34.17
N LEU A 231 18.73 14.93 -33.26
CA LEU A 231 19.38 15.81 -32.28
C LEU A 231 20.24 16.88 -32.97
N VAL A 232 21.03 16.52 -34.00
CA VAL A 232 21.81 17.50 -34.77
C VAL A 232 20.90 18.50 -35.49
N THR A 233 19.77 18.06 -36.05
CA THR A 233 18.79 18.96 -36.67
C THR A 233 18.21 19.95 -35.65
N LYS A 234 17.86 19.48 -34.44
CA LYS A 234 17.39 20.34 -33.34
C LYS A 234 18.46 21.35 -32.90
N ALA A 235 19.70 20.90 -32.68
CA ALA A 235 20.83 21.76 -32.33
C ALA A 235 21.11 22.82 -33.40
N GLN A 236 21.03 22.46 -34.69
CA GLN A 236 21.19 23.41 -35.79
C GLN A 236 20.06 24.45 -35.85
N ALA A 237 18.81 24.05 -35.54
CA ALA A 237 17.64 24.92 -35.55
C ALA A 237 17.54 25.89 -34.36
N ALA A 238 18.17 25.57 -33.22
CA ALA A 238 18.14 26.39 -32.00
C ALA A 238 18.55 27.86 -32.25
N THR A 239 17.97 28.79 -31.51
CA THR A 239 18.23 30.23 -31.58
C THR A 239 18.86 30.79 -30.31
N THR A 240 18.68 30.12 -29.16
CA THR A 240 19.27 30.50 -27.87
C THR A 240 20.18 29.40 -27.29
N ASN A 241 20.92 29.74 -26.22
CA ASN A 241 21.77 28.77 -25.51
C ASN A 241 20.92 27.73 -24.76
N GLU A 242 19.76 28.13 -24.25
CA GLU A 242 18.81 27.30 -23.50
C GLU A 242 18.19 26.23 -24.41
N GLU A 243 17.89 26.58 -25.66
CA GLU A 243 17.43 25.61 -26.67
C GLU A 243 18.51 24.58 -27.02
N VAL A 244 19.79 24.99 -27.11
CA VAL A 244 20.91 24.04 -27.28
C VAL A 244 21.08 23.15 -26.06
N ALA A 245 20.97 23.70 -24.85
CA ALA A 245 21.05 22.93 -23.61
C ALA A 245 19.91 21.89 -23.50
N ALA A 246 18.70 22.21 -23.95
CA ALA A 246 17.58 21.28 -23.98
C ALA A 246 17.86 20.06 -24.89
N VAL A 247 18.57 20.24 -26.02
CA VAL A 247 18.99 19.12 -26.88
C VAL A 247 20.03 18.22 -26.20
N LEU A 248 20.91 18.78 -25.36
CA LEU A 248 21.83 17.97 -24.55
C LEU A 248 21.13 17.22 -23.41
N VAL A 249 20.06 17.79 -22.82
CA VAL A 249 19.21 17.05 -21.88
C VAL A 249 18.49 15.89 -22.58
N GLU A 250 18.01 16.08 -23.81
CA GLU A 250 17.41 15.01 -24.62
C GLU A 250 18.42 13.90 -24.97
N LEU A 251 19.64 14.28 -25.39
CA LEU A 251 20.76 13.34 -25.61
C LEU A 251 21.04 12.51 -24.36
N ASN A 252 21.21 13.15 -23.21
CA ASN A 252 21.54 12.48 -21.95
C ASN A 252 20.42 11.52 -21.50
N GLY A 253 19.16 11.85 -21.79
CA GLY A 253 18.03 10.93 -21.59
C GLY A 253 18.14 9.67 -22.45
N MET A 254 18.48 9.80 -23.75
CA MET A 254 18.67 8.66 -24.64
C MET A 254 19.86 7.78 -24.21
N VAL A 255 21.00 8.40 -23.87
CA VAL A 255 22.21 7.70 -23.42
C VAL A 255 21.95 6.91 -22.14
N ALA A 256 21.27 7.51 -21.15
CA ALA A 256 20.92 6.84 -19.90
C ALA A 256 20.01 5.61 -20.10
N VAL A 257 19.11 5.64 -21.09
CA VAL A 257 18.29 4.47 -21.47
C VAL A 257 19.17 3.37 -22.06
N THR A 258 20.12 3.68 -22.94
CA THR A 258 21.04 2.67 -23.50
C THR A 258 21.94 2.07 -22.42
N ASP A 259 22.49 2.88 -21.52
CA ASP A 259 23.30 2.40 -20.38
C ASP A 259 22.49 1.50 -19.43
N ALA A 260 21.25 1.87 -19.12
CA ALA A 260 20.34 1.03 -18.34
C ALA A 260 20.06 -0.31 -19.02
N LYS A 261 19.84 -0.32 -20.35
CA LYS A 261 19.65 -1.57 -21.12
C LYS A 261 20.89 -2.46 -21.08
N GLU A 262 22.09 -1.91 -21.24
CA GLU A 262 23.33 -2.68 -21.16
C GLU A 262 23.54 -3.30 -19.77
N ALA A 263 23.31 -2.51 -18.70
CA ALA A 263 23.40 -2.98 -17.33
C ALA A 263 22.36 -4.08 -17.01
N ALA A 264 21.10 -3.85 -17.39
CA ALA A 264 20.01 -4.79 -17.19
C ALA A 264 20.24 -6.14 -17.92
N LYS A 265 20.72 -6.11 -19.17
CA LYS A 265 21.06 -7.34 -19.91
C LYS A 265 22.22 -8.11 -19.27
N LYS A 266 23.20 -7.41 -18.69
CA LYS A 266 24.29 -8.04 -17.91
C LYS A 266 23.73 -8.69 -16.64
N GLU A 267 22.90 -7.98 -15.88
CA GLU A 267 22.32 -8.51 -14.63
C GLU A 267 21.40 -9.71 -14.89
N LEU A 268 20.51 -9.65 -15.89
CA LEU A 268 19.67 -10.80 -16.25
C LEU A 268 20.51 -12.01 -16.69
N ARG A 269 21.66 -11.80 -17.35
CA ARG A 269 22.56 -12.88 -17.73
C ARG A 269 23.28 -13.48 -16.51
N GLU A 270 23.61 -12.67 -15.52
CA GLU A 270 24.18 -13.13 -14.25
C GLU A 270 23.13 -13.92 -13.44
N LEU A 271 21.87 -13.48 -13.43
CA LEU A 271 20.75 -14.22 -12.86
C LEU A 271 20.49 -15.56 -13.58
N PHE A 272 20.52 -15.59 -14.92
CA PHE A 272 20.32 -16.79 -15.73
C PHE A 272 21.46 -17.83 -15.60
N LEU A 273 22.68 -17.40 -15.27
CA LEU A 273 23.85 -18.28 -15.13
C LEU A 273 24.08 -18.78 -13.69
N ALA A 274 23.34 -18.28 -12.70
CA ALA A 274 23.38 -18.79 -11.33
C ALA A 274 22.64 -20.13 -11.24
N SER A 275 23.30 -21.15 -10.67
CA SER A 275 22.75 -22.52 -10.53
C SER A 275 21.46 -22.61 -9.75
N ASP A 276 21.23 -21.64 -8.86
CA ASP A 276 20.20 -21.71 -7.81
C ASP A 276 18.93 -20.92 -8.22
N ASN A 277 18.95 -20.26 -9.38
CA ASN A 277 17.82 -19.46 -9.89
C ASN A 277 16.97 -20.27 -10.86
N ASN A 278 15.65 -20.28 -10.64
CA ASN A 278 14.68 -20.95 -11.52
C ASN A 278 14.32 -20.14 -12.79
N LEU A 279 15.27 -19.35 -13.33
CA LEU A 279 15.06 -18.54 -14.53
C LEU A 279 15.32 -19.39 -15.78
N ASN A 280 14.25 -19.86 -16.43
CA ASN A 280 14.37 -20.65 -17.64
C ASN A 280 14.77 -19.79 -18.87
N TRP A 281 15.16 -20.48 -19.96
CA TRP A 281 15.63 -19.86 -21.20
C TRP A 281 14.57 -19.01 -21.92
N GLU A 282 13.29 -19.37 -21.83
CA GLU A 282 12.19 -18.66 -22.51
C GLU A 282 11.90 -17.33 -21.81
N ASP A 283 11.80 -17.34 -20.47
CA ASP A 283 11.60 -16.11 -19.69
C ASP A 283 12.81 -15.17 -19.75
N TYR A 284 14.04 -15.70 -19.72
CA TYR A 284 15.25 -14.92 -20.00
C TYR A 284 15.21 -14.28 -21.41
N GLY A 285 14.81 -15.03 -22.43
CA GLY A 285 14.65 -14.51 -23.80
C GLY A 285 13.58 -13.43 -23.91
N ASN A 286 12.42 -13.63 -23.27
CA ASN A 286 11.31 -12.68 -23.22
C ASN A 286 11.72 -11.37 -22.51
N ALA A 287 12.43 -11.47 -21.39
CA ALA A 287 12.91 -10.31 -20.64
C ALA A 287 13.97 -9.50 -21.42
N LEU A 288 14.88 -10.16 -22.17
CA LEU A 288 15.80 -9.48 -23.08
C LEU A 288 15.06 -8.68 -24.17
N LEU A 289 14.03 -9.29 -24.79
CA LEU A 289 13.20 -8.63 -25.81
C LEU A 289 12.42 -7.43 -25.23
N ALA A 290 11.93 -7.54 -24.00
CA ALA A 290 11.28 -6.45 -23.29
C ALA A 290 12.26 -5.29 -23.00
N ILE A 291 13.49 -5.58 -22.56
CA ILE A 291 14.52 -4.56 -22.34
C ILE A 291 14.90 -3.87 -23.67
N ASP A 292 14.98 -4.61 -24.78
CA ASP A 292 15.21 -3.98 -26.08
C ASP A 292 14.05 -3.07 -26.52
N ALA A 293 12.80 -3.44 -26.22
CA ALA A 293 11.60 -2.65 -26.55
C ALA A 293 11.36 -1.42 -25.65
N ALA A 294 11.90 -1.41 -24.41
CA ALA A 294 11.74 -0.32 -23.45
C ALA A 294 12.28 1.03 -23.97
N LYS A 295 11.71 2.15 -23.49
CA LYS A 295 12.04 3.52 -23.96
C LYS A 295 12.51 4.44 -22.84
N THR A 296 12.38 4.02 -21.59
CA THR A 296 12.75 4.75 -20.38
C THR A 296 13.56 3.87 -19.45
N VAL A 297 14.34 4.50 -18.56
CA VAL A 297 15.12 3.79 -17.52
C VAL A 297 14.17 3.06 -16.54
N ASP A 298 13.02 3.64 -16.25
CA ASP A 298 12.03 3.07 -15.31
C ASP A 298 11.37 1.80 -15.88
N GLU A 299 11.07 1.74 -17.18
CA GLU A 299 10.61 0.50 -17.85
C GLU A 299 11.68 -0.60 -17.75
N VAL A 300 12.94 -0.29 -18.06
CA VAL A 300 14.06 -1.25 -17.99
C VAL A 300 14.23 -1.79 -16.57
N ASN A 301 14.25 -0.92 -15.56
CA ASN A 301 14.32 -1.29 -14.16
C ASN A 301 13.13 -2.16 -13.73
N SER A 302 11.92 -1.80 -14.16
CA SER A 302 10.69 -2.54 -13.85
C SER A 302 10.72 -3.97 -14.40
N ILE A 303 11.25 -4.17 -15.61
CA ILE A 303 11.39 -5.52 -16.21
C ILE A 303 12.35 -6.37 -15.37
N VAL A 304 13.51 -5.83 -14.98
CA VAL A 304 14.48 -6.56 -14.14
C VAL A 304 13.92 -6.88 -12.76
N THR A 305 13.17 -5.95 -12.15
CA THR A 305 12.48 -6.17 -10.88
C THR A 305 11.39 -7.24 -11.00
N GLY A 306 10.64 -7.27 -12.11
CA GLY A 306 9.69 -8.34 -12.41
C GLY A 306 10.35 -9.71 -12.39
N VAL A 307 11.38 -9.90 -13.24
CA VAL A 307 12.11 -11.18 -13.32
C VAL A 307 12.68 -11.63 -11.96
N LYS A 308 13.19 -10.71 -11.14
CA LYS A 308 13.66 -11.01 -9.78
C LYS A 308 12.53 -11.53 -8.87
N ASN A 309 11.35 -10.91 -8.95
CA ASN A 309 10.17 -11.36 -8.20
C ASN A 309 9.65 -12.71 -8.70
N ASP A 310 9.67 -12.94 -10.01
CA ASP A 310 9.23 -14.20 -10.63
C ASP A 310 10.13 -15.38 -10.23
N ILE A 311 11.46 -15.17 -10.16
CA ILE A 311 12.42 -16.16 -9.64
C ILE A 311 12.09 -16.52 -8.18
N VAL A 312 11.86 -15.52 -7.32
CA VAL A 312 11.52 -15.73 -5.90
C VAL A 312 10.17 -16.45 -5.74
N LEU A 313 9.18 -16.12 -6.57
CA LEU A 313 7.89 -16.81 -6.60
C LEU A 313 8.06 -18.28 -7.04
N ALA A 314 8.87 -18.55 -8.06
CA ALA A 314 9.09 -19.90 -8.57
C ALA A 314 9.84 -20.81 -7.56
N ASP A 315 10.81 -20.24 -6.84
CA ASP A 315 11.48 -20.92 -5.71
C ASP A 315 10.51 -21.24 -4.57
N ALA A 316 9.71 -20.24 -4.14
CA ALA A 316 8.68 -20.42 -3.12
C ALA A 316 7.67 -21.50 -3.51
N LYS A 317 7.22 -21.52 -4.79
CA LYS A 317 6.32 -22.56 -5.30
C LYS A 317 6.91 -23.96 -5.24
N SER A 318 8.20 -24.13 -5.53
CA SER A 318 8.86 -25.44 -5.40
C SER A 318 8.88 -25.91 -3.95
N LYS A 319 9.40 -25.06 -3.05
CA LYS A 319 9.52 -25.38 -1.61
C LYS A 319 8.16 -25.66 -0.96
N ALA A 320 7.12 -24.93 -1.36
CA ALA A 320 5.75 -25.16 -0.89
C ALA A 320 5.19 -26.52 -1.32
N LYS A 321 5.48 -27.00 -2.54
CA LYS A 321 5.07 -28.35 -2.98
C LYS A 321 5.76 -29.44 -2.16
N ASP A 322 7.05 -29.30 -1.89
CA ASP A 322 7.79 -30.24 -1.03
C ASP A 322 7.23 -30.26 0.40
N GLN A 323 6.91 -29.09 0.96
CA GLN A 323 6.24 -28.96 2.26
C GLN A 323 4.85 -29.61 2.27
N ILE A 324 4.01 -29.34 1.25
CA ILE A 324 2.67 -29.95 1.11
C ILE A 324 2.77 -31.47 0.96
N ASN A 325 3.80 -32.00 0.28
CA ASN A 325 4.05 -33.43 0.20
C ASN A 325 4.43 -34.01 1.59
N ALA A 326 5.32 -33.35 2.33
CA ALA A 326 5.68 -33.75 3.69
C ALA A 326 4.47 -33.72 4.66
N ILE A 327 3.61 -32.70 4.56
CA ILE A 327 2.34 -32.61 5.30
C ILE A 327 1.40 -33.76 4.91
N THR A 328 1.25 -34.03 3.62
CA THR A 328 0.44 -35.14 3.08
C THR A 328 0.87 -36.47 3.69
N HIS A 329 2.18 -36.76 3.71
CA HIS A 329 2.73 -37.95 4.33
C HIS A 329 2.56 -37.97 5.87
N LYS A 330 2.90 -36.87 6.57
CA LYS A 330 2.81 -36.75 8.04
C LYS A 330 1.41 -37.07 8.57
N TYR A 331 0.38 -36.57 7.90
CA TYR A 331 -1.03 -36.77 8.30
C TYR A 331 -1.71 -37.93 7.56
N GLY A 332 -0.95 -38.72 6.78
CA GLY A 332 -1.45 -39.85 6.00
C GLY A 332 -2.61 -39.49 5.06
N MET A 333 -2.58 -38.30 4.46
CA MET A 333 -3.58 -37.84 3.51
C MET A 333 -3.54 -38.69 2.23
N ASP A 334 -4.63 -38.69 1.47
CA ASP A 334 -4.63 -39.28 0.13
C ASP A 334 -3.97 -38.36 -0.91
N SER A 335 -3.51 -38.95 -2.02
CA SER A 335 -2.80 -38.22 -3.08
C SER A 335 -3.66 -37.17 -3.80
N LYS A 336 -5.00 -37.26 -3.80
CA LYS A 336 -5.85 -36.21 -4.39
C LYS A 336 -5.81 -34.95 -3.51
N THR A 337 -5.77 -35.12 -2.20
CA THR A 337 -5.63 -34.02 -1.23
C THR A 337 -4.31 -33.26 -1.45
N TYR A 338 -3.19 -33.95 -1.72
CA TYR A 338 -1.94 -33.30 -2.17
C TYR A 338 -2.17 -32.42 -3.41
N TRP A 339 -2.79 -32.95 -4.46
CA TRP A 339 -3.03 -32.21 -5.70
C TRP A 339 -3.96 -31.00 -5.53
N VAL A 340 -4.89 -31.02 -4.56
CA VAL A 340 -5.73 -29.85 -4.26
C VAL A 340 -4.89 -28.64 -3.82
N TYR A 341 -3.89 -28.84 -2.96
CA TYR A 341 -3.03 -27.76 -2.48
C TYR A 341 -1.86 -27.46 -3.43
N ALA A 342 -1.29 -28.47 -4.09
CA ALA A 342 -0.26 -28.26 -5.11
C ALA A 342 -0.79 -27.40 -6.29
N ASN A 343 -2.04 -27.60 -6.71
CA ASN A 343 -2.68 -26.78 -7.74
C ASN A 343 -2.96 -25.33 -7.26
N GLN A 344 -3.18 -25.10 -5.96
CA GLN A 344 -3.28 -23.75 -5.40
C GLN A 344 -1.92 -23.03 -5.45
N VAL A 345 -0.84 -23.73 -5.10
CA VAL A 345 0.53 -23.23 -5.24
C VAL A 345 0.88 -22.91 -6.71
N ASP A 346 0.46 -23.74 -7.67
CA ASP A 346 0.64 -23.44 -9.10
C ASP A 346 -0.14 -22.20 -9.54
N ALA A 347 -1.39 -22.05 -9.08
CA ALA A 347 -2.25 -20.91 -9.41
C ALA A 347 -1.86 -19.59 -8.72
N ALA A 348 -1.09 -19.63 -7.63
CA ALA A 348 -0.68 -18.45 -6.86
C ALA A 348 0.12 -17.44 -7.70
N THR A 349 -0.12 -16.14 -7.49
CA THR A 349 0.59 -15.03 -8.15
C THR A 349 1.57 -14.31 -7.22
N THR A 350 1.52 -14.63 -5.93
CA THR A 350 2.32 -14.01 -4.88
C THR A 350 2.85 -15.07 -3.90
N VAL A 351 3.95 -14.75 -3.20
CA VAL A 351 4.52 -15.63 -2.16
C VAL A 351 3.56 -15.80 -0.99
N ASP A 352 2.73 -14.81 -0.67
CA ASP A 352 1.72 -14.90 0.38
C ASP A 352 0.59 -15.90 0.04
N GLU A 353 0.15 -15.94 -1.22
CA GLU A 353 -0.79 -16.97 -1.69
C GLU A 353 -0.17 -18.39 -1.67
N VAL A 354 1.11 -18.51 -2.00
CA VAL A 354 1.86 -19.78 -1.87
C VAL A 354 1.92 -20.24 -0.40
N ASN A 355 2.28 -19.34 0.52
CA ASN A 355 2.30 -19.62 1.95
C ASN A 355 0.91 -19.98 2.51
N ALA A 356 -0.14 -19.31 2.03
CA ALA A 356 -1.52 -19.60 2.42
C ALA A 356 -1.96 -21.02 2.00
N ALA A 357 -1.53 -21.52 0.85
CA ALA A 357 -1.81 -22.89 0.41
C ALA A 357 -1.11 -23.94 1.30
N VAL A 358 0.13 -23.68 1.75
CA VAL A 358 0.84 -24.54 2.73
C VAL A 358 0.12 -24.54 4.08
N ALA A 359 -0.29 -23.36 4.56
CA ALA A 359 -1.04 -23.24 5.82
C ALA A 359 -2.39 -23.98 5.76
N ALA A 360 -3.13 -23.86 4.65
CA ALA A 360 -4.39 -24.56 4.46
C ALA A 360 -4.22 -26.09 4.41
N ALA A 361 -3.12 -26.59 3.84
CA ALA A 361 -2.76 -28.01 3.90
C ALA A 361 -2.45 -28.46 5.34
N GLN A 362 -1.67 -27.66 6.09
CA GLN A 362 -1.32 -27.96 7.48
C GLN A 362 -2.57 -28.07 8.38
N THR A 363 -3.48 -27.09 8.32
CA THR A 363 -4.73 -27.11 9.10
C THR A 363 -5.64 -28.29 8.74
N ALA A 364 -5.71 -28.68 7.46
CA ALA A 364 -6.47 -29.87 7.05
C ALA A 364 -5.86 -31.18 7.59
N GLY A 365 -4.53 -31.24 7.74
CA GLY A 365 -3.83 -32.36 8.37
C GLY A 365 -4.11 -32.46 9.86
N GLU A 366 -4.00 -31.34 10.57
CA GLU A 366 -4.33 -31.24 12.00
C GLU A 366 -5.79 -31.61 12.28
N LEU A 367 -6.74 -31.13 11.46
CA LEU A 367 -8.14 -31.53 11.54
C LEU A 367 -8.33 -33.03 11.35
N LYS A 368 -7.67 -33.64 10.36
CA LYS A 368 -7.75 -35.08 10.10
C LYS A 368 -7.20 -35.90 11.27
N GLU A 369 -6.09 -35.47 11.87
CA GLU A 369 -5.52 -36.12 13.06
C GLU A 369 -6.43 -35.94 14.29
N GLY A 370 -6.98 -34.74 14.49
CA GLY A 370 -7.92 -34.43 15.56
C GLY A 370 -9.18 -35.29 15.51
N LYS A 371 -9.79 -35.46 14.32
CA LYS A 371 -10.91 -36.38 14.12
C LYS A 371 -10.56 -37.82 14.48
N ALA A 372 -9.41 -38.32 14.03
CA ALA A 372 -8.97 -39.67 14.35
C ALA A 372 -8.77 -39.88 15.86
N LYS A 373 -8.15 -38.92 16.56
CA LYS A 373 -7.99 -38.94 18.02
C LYS A 373 -9.34 -38.90 18.74
N ALA A 374 -10.24 -38.00 18.33
CA ALA A 374 -11.57 -37.89 18.92
C ALA A 374 -12.46 -39.12 18.66
N GLN A 375 -12.27 -39.85 17.56
CA GLN A 375 -12.95 -41.13 17.32
C GLN A 375 -12.41 -42.26 18.20
N VAL A 376 -11.09 -42.30 18.48
CA VAL A 376 -10.51 -43.23 19.45
C VAL A 376 -11.01 -42.92 20.86
N GLU A 377 -11.08 -41.65 21.24
CA GLU A 377 -11.60 -41.23 22.54
C GLU A 377 -13.11 -41.51 22.66
N LEU A 378 -13.91 -41.23 21.63
CA LEU A 378 -15.33 -41.59 21.57
C LEU A 378 -15.56 -43.10 21.73
N HIS A 379 -14.67 -43.94 21.19
CA HIS A 379 -14.74 -45.40 21.37
C HIS A 379 -14.36 -45.86 22.79
N ALA A 380 -13.61 -45.05 23.53
CA ALA A 380 -13.28 -45.29 24.93
C ALA A 380 -14.35 -44.77 25.92
N ILE A 381 -15.30 -43.94 25.47
CA ILE A 381 -16.41 -43.45 26.30
C ILE A 381 -17.39 -44.60 26.55
N GLY A 382 -17.50 -45.01 27.83
CA GLY A 382 -18.50 -45.98 28.28
C GLY A 382 -19.94 -45.50 28.08
N TYR A 383 -20.89 -46.44 28.15
CA TYR A 383 -22.35 -46.23 28.04
C TYR A 383 -22.90 -45.67 26.72
N LEU A 384 -22.08 -45.06 25.85
CA LEU A 384 -22.47 -44.79 24.46
C LEU A 384 -22.44 -46.08 23.64
N LEU A 385 -23.61 -46.67 23.41
CA LEU A 385 -23.76 -47.91 22.65
C LEU A 385 -24.78 -47.77 21.53
N GLY A 386 -24.61 -48.54 20.46
CA GLY A 386 -25.55 -48.58 19.35
C GLY A 386 -25.68 -47.23 18.64
N GLN A 387 -26.91 -46.72 18.54
CA GLN A 387 -27.25 -45.57 17.70
C GLN A 387 -26.58 -44.25 18.15
N ASP A 388 -26.42 -44.04 19.45
CA ASP A 388 -25.87 -42.79 19.98
C ASP A 388 -24.38 -42.67 19.64
N TYR A 389 -23.61 -43.76 19.81
CA TYR A 389 -22.20 -43.83 19.39
C TYR A 389 -22.01 -43.44 17.91
N TYR A 390 -22.79 -44.03 17.00
CA TYR A 390 -22.69 -43.69 15.57
C TYR A 390 -23.12 -42.25 15.29
N THR A 391 -24.12 -41.72 16.01
CA THR A 391 -24.56 -40.32 15.88
C THR A 391 -23.43 -39.34 16.24
N TYR A 392 -22.68 -39.58 17.33
CA TYR A 392 -21.52 -38.77 17.66
C TYR A 392 -20.33 -39.00 16.73
N LYS A 393 -20.11 -40.24 16.26
CA LYS A 393 -19.04 -40.54 15.30
C LYS A 393 -19.25 -39.78 13.98
N ASP A 394 -20.47 -39.77 13.46
CA ASP A 394 -20.81 -39.09 12.20
C ASP A 394 -20.76 -37.57 12.35
N LYS A 395 -21.08 -37.02 13.53
CA LYS A 395 -20.80 -35.60 13.87
C LYS A 395 -19.29 -35.28 13.81
N ILE A 396 -18.43 -36.14 14.38
CA ILE A 396 -16.95 -35.94 14.31
C ILE A 396 -16.46 -36.01 12.86
N ASP A 397 -16.97 -36.95 12.05
CA ASP A 397 -16.63 -37.02 10.62
C ASP A 397 -17.09 -35.77 9.85
N ALA A 398 -18.23 -35.16 10.23
CA ALA A 398 -18.78 -33.97 9.58
C ALA A 398 -18.09 -32.64 9.97
N ALA A 399 -17.49 -32.54 11.16
CA ALA A 399 -16.91 -31.32 11.71
C ALA A 399 -15.89 -30.63 10.78
N GLN A 400 -15.88 -29.29 10.73
CA GLN A 400 -15.08 -28.49 9.79
C GLN A 400 -13.80 -27.91 10.40
N ASN A 401 -13.65 -27.97 11.73
CA ASN A 401 -12.51 -27.44 12.49
C ASN A 401 -12.34 -28.23 13.80
N LEU A 402 -11.25 -27.98 14.52
CA LEU A 402 -10.92 -28.69 15.77
C LEU A 402 -11.86 -28.32 16.92
N ASP A 403 -12.40 -27.11 16.94
CA ASP A 403 -13.33 -26.65 17.99
C ASP A 403 -14.67 -27.40 17.91
N GLU A 404 -15.19 -27.64 16.71
CA GLU A 404 -16.35 -28.49 16.45
C GLU A 404 -16.07 -29.95 16.87
N VAL A 405 -14.89 -30.50 16.55
CA VAL A 405 -14.50 -31.86 16.99
C VAL A 405 -14.48 -31.95 18.52
N ALA A 406 -13.94 -30.96 19.21
CA ALA A 406 -13.92 -30.90 20.67
C ALA A 406 -15.32 -30.72 21.28
N SER A 407 -16.17 -29.87 20.68
CA SER A 407 -17.56 -29.67 21.11
C SER A 407 -18.35 -30.98 21.05
N VAL A 408 -18.31 -31.66 19.90
CA VAL A 408 -19.01 -32.94 19.69
C VAL A 408 -18.53 -34.02 20.67
N LEU A 409 -17.24 -34.06 20.95
CA LEU A 409 -16.65 -35.00 21.91
C LEU A 409 -17.08 -34.70 23.36
N ASN A 410 -17.25 -33.43 23.72
CA ASN A 410 -17.77 -33.05 25.04
C ASN A 410 -19.28 -33.35 25.17
N GLU A 411 -20.09 -33.05 24.14
CA GLU A 411 -21.49 -33.48 24.09
C GLU A 411 -21.65 -35.00 24.29
N ALA A 412 -20.73 -35.79 23.72
CA ALA A 412 -20.71 -37.24 23.89
C ALA A 412 -20.39 -37.67 25.34
N LYS A 413 -19.40 -37.02 25.98
CA LYS A 413 -19.03 -37.27 27.38
C LYS A 413 -20.18 -36.96 28.34
N ASP A 414 -20.90 -35.87 28.12
CA ASP A 414 -22.00 -35.48 29.02
C ASP A 414 -23.25 -36.35 28.81
N ALA A 415 -23.52 -36.78 27.57
CA ALA A 415 -24.53 -37.81 27.30
C ALA A 415 -24.19 -39.16 27.95
N ALA A 416 -22.91 -39.54 28.00
CA ALA A 416 -22.44 -40.75 28.66
C ALA A 416 -22.65 -40.71 30.19
N LYS A 417 -22.31 -39.59 30.85
CA LYS A 417 -22.57 -39.38 32.29
C LYS A 417 -24.06 -39.50 32.60
N LEU A 418 -24.92 -38.91 31.76
CA LEU A 418 -26.38 -39.03 31.91
C LEU A 418 -26.87 -40.48 31.76
N ALA A 419 -26.30 -41.24 30.82
CA ALA A 419 -26.61 -42.66 30.65
C ALA A 419 -26.15 -43.53 31.84
N GLU A 420 -25.00 -43.21 32.43
CA GLU A 420 -24.48 -43.85 33.65
C GLU A 420 -25.37 -43.54 34.86
N ALA A 421 -25.63 -42.26 35.15
CA ALA A 421 -26.51 -41.84 36.24
C ALA A 421 -27.91 -42.47 36.16
N LYS A 422 -28.48 -42.59 34.95
CA LYS A 422 -29.76 -43.31 34.74
C LYS A 422 -29.70 -44.80 35.08
N LYS A 423 -28.57 -45.46 34.87
CA LYS A 423 -28.37 -46.89 35.22
C LYS A 423 -28.19 -47.07 36.72
N GLU A 424 -27.44 -46.19 37.37
CA GLU A 424 -27.26 -46.19 38.82
C GLU A 424 -28.59 -45.93 39.53
N ALA A 425 -29.31 -44.87 39.13
CA ALA A 425 -30.65 -44.56 39.63
C ALA A 425 -31.66 -45.72 39.49
N LYS A 426 -31.63 -46.47 38.37
CA LYS A 426 -32.44 -47.69 38.18
C LYS A 426 -32.06 -48.82 39.16
N THR A 427 -30.79 -48.87 39.57
CA THR A 427 -30.29 -49.81 40.59
C THR A 427 -30.73 -49.38 42.00
N ASP A 428 -30.73 -48.08 42.29
CA ASP A 428 -31.19 -47.54 43.57
C ASP A 428 -32.70 -47.71 43.77
N ILE A 429 -33.53 -47.39 42.77
CA ILE A 429 -34.99 -47.64 42.89
C ILE A 429 -35.31 -49.14 42.95
N SER A 430 -34.49 -50.01 42.34
CA SER A 430 -34.60 -51.46 42.53
C SER A 430 -34.34 -51.84 43.99
N THR A 431 -33.34 -51.23 44.62
CA THR A 431 -33.00 -51.45 46.04
C THR A 431 -34.09 -50.93 46.97
N HIS A 432 -34.66 -49.76 46.70
CA HIS A 432 -35.83 -49.24 47.43
C HIS A 432 -37.05 -50.16 47.30
N TYR A 433 -37.29 -50.76 46.13
CA TYR A 433 -38.34 -51.75 45.92
C TYR A 433 -38.11 -53.03 46.73
N TYR A 434 -36.91 -53.64 46.66
CA TYR A 434 -36.62 -54.87 47.42
C TYR A 434 -36.63 -54.66 48.93
N ASN A 435 -36.28 -53.46 49.41
CA ASN A 435 -36.39 -53.09 50.82
C ASN A 435 -37.83 -52.71 51.26
N GLY A 436 -38.81 -52.73 50.35
CA GLY A 436 -40.21 -52.42 50.64
C GLY A 436 -40.52 -50.94 50.86
N ALA A 437 -39.59 -50.03 50.50
CA ALA A 437 -39.79 -48.59 50.61
C ALA A 437 -40.67 -48.03 49.47
N ILE A 438 -40.73 -48.71 48.32
CA ILE A 438 -41.67 -48.42 47.23
C ILE A 438 -42.35 -49.71 46.74
N SER A 439 -43.55 -49.58 46.18
CA SER A 439 -44.29 -50.69 45.56
C SER A 439 -43.81 -51.00 44.14
N LEU A 440 -44.23 -52.14 43.58
CA LEU A 440 -43.85 -52.55 42.20
C LEU A 440 -44.40 -51.57 41.13
N ASP A 441 -45.57 -50.97 41.37
CA ASP A 441 -46.19 -49.98 40.47
C ASP A 441 -45.50 -48.61 40.58
N GLU A 442 -45.02 -48.25 41.77
CA GLU A 442 -44.14 -47.09 41.97
C GLU A 442 -42.77 -47.30 41.31
N TYR A 443 -42.17 -48.48 41.44
CA TYR A 443 -40.92 -48.85 40.77
C TYR A 443 -41.01 -48.64 39.24
N TYR A 444 -42.04 -49.18 38.58
CA TYR A 444 -42.22 -48.96 37.13
C TYR A 444 -42.56 -47.51 36.76
N ASN A 445 -43.12 -46.72 37.68
CA ASN A 445 -43.31 -45.29 37.48
C ASN A 445 -41.97 -44.54 37.49
N TYR A 446 -41.13 -44.76 38.50
CA TYR A 446 -39.79 -44.16 38.58
C TYR A 446 -38.85 -44.64 37.48
N ASP A 447 -38.85 -45.93 37.13
CA ASP A 447 -38.03 -46.47 36.03
C ASP A 447 -38.29 -45.74 34.70
N LYS A 448 -39.57 -45.49 34.40
CA LYS A 448 -40.02 -44.73 33.23
C LYS A 448 -39.61 -43.25 33.31
N LEU A 449 -39.75 -42.61 34.46
CA LEU A 449 -39.36 -41.21 34.67
C LEU A 449 -37.84 -41.04 34.53
N ILE A 450 -37.04 -41.91 35.13
CA ILE A 450 -35.56 -41.92 35.03
C ILE A 450 -35.14 -42.16 33.57
N SER A 451 -35.79 -43.08 32.85
CA SER A 451 -35.54 -43.26 31.41
C SER A 451 -35.83 -41.98 30.60
N ALA A 452 -36.90 -41.24 30.94
CA ALA A 452 -37.33 -40.04 30.24
C ALA A 452 -36.57 -38.75 30.64
N ALA A 453 -35.89 -38.73 31.79
CA ALA A 453 -35.13 -37.58 32.28
C ALA A 453 -34.08 -37.09 31.27
N THR A 454 -33.76 -35.79 31.32
CA THR A 454 -32.91 -35.09 30.35
C THR A 454 -31.65 -34.49 30.96
N SER A 455 -31.58 -34.37 32.29
CA SER A 455 -30.39 -33.97 33.04
C SER A 455 -30.07 -34.92 34.19
N ILE A 456 -28.86 -34.80 34.77
CA ILE A 456 -28.43 -35.65 35.89
C ILE A 456 -29.19 -35.25 37.16
N GLU A 457 -29.44 -33.96 37.35
CA GLU A 457 -30.20 -33.39 38.46
C GLU A 457 -31.66 -33.88 38.46
N GLU A 458 -32.27 -34.07 37.29
CA GLU A 458 -33.60 -34.70 37.16
C GLU A 458 -33.58 -36.17 37.60
N VAL A 459 -32.50 -36.91 37.28
CA VAL A 459 -32.31 -38.31 37.67
C VAL A 459 -32.10 -38.43 39.19
N GLU A 460 -31.20 -37.62 39.76
CA GLU A 460 -30.95 -37.56 41.20
C GLU A 460 -32.23 -37.20 41.98
N ALA A 461 -32.98 -36.20 41.51
CA ALA A 461 -34.23 -35.78 42.15
C ALA A 461 -35.28 -36.92 42.16
N LEU A 462 -35.32 -37.76 41.13
CA LEU A 462 -36.23 -38.91 41.07
C LEU A 462 -35.83 -40.04 42.05
N VAL A 463 -34.54 -40.33 42.21
CA VAL A 463 -34.05 -41.26 43.26
C VAL A 463 -34.39 -40.72 44.65
N VAL A 464 -34.15 -39.42 44.87
CA VAL A 464 -34.46 -38.76 46.14
C VAL A 464 -35.97 -38.75 46.43
N ASP A 465 -36.84 -38.55 45.43
CA ASP A 465 -38.29 -38.65 45.59
C ASP A 465 -38.72 -40.08 45.96
N ALA A 466 -38.22 -41.10 45.25
CA ALA A 466 -38.47 -42.51 45.55
C ALA A 466 -38.04 -42.90 46.97
N SER A 467 -36.86 -42.44 47.41
CA SER A 467 -36.35 -42.70 48.77
C SER A 467 -37.23 -42.09 49.88
N LYS A 468 -37.98 -41.02 49.57
CA LYS A 468 -38.81 -40.27 50.53
C LYS A 468 -40.29 -40.65 50.47
N LEU A 469 -40.76 -41.32 49.42
CA LEU A 469 -42.17 -41.63 49.18
C LEU A 469 -42.83 -42.33 50.38
N TYR A 470 -42.21 -43.36 50.94
CA TYR A 470 -42.72 -44.05 52.13
C TYR A 470 -42.97 -43.11 53.31
N GLN A 471 -41.97 -42.28 53.65
CA GLN A 471 -42.04 -41.38 54.80
C GLN A 471 -43.08 -40.29 54.58
N THR A 472 -43.10 -39.66 53.38
CA THR A 472 -44.11 -38.64 53.04
C THR A 472 -45.53 -39.23 53.07
N ARG A 473 -45.72 -40.45 52.56
CA ARG A 473 -46.99 -41.19 52.62
C ARG A 473 -47.40 -41.51 54.08
N TYR A 474 -46.45 -41.91 54.92
CA TYR A 474 -46.71 -42.18 56.34
C TYR A 474 -47.15 -40.91 57.09
N ASP A 475 -46.41 -39.81 56.96
CA ASP A 475 -46.70 -38.55 57.65
C ASP A 475 -48.03 -37.95 57.20
N ALA A 476 -48.32 -38.00 55.89
CA ALA A 476 -49.61 -37.64 55.32
C ALA A 476 -50.79 -38.43 55.95
N LEU A 477 -50.65 -39.75 56.11
CA LEU A 477 -51.67 -40.59 56.75
C LEU A 477 -51.81 -40.31 58.26
N GLN A 478 -50.75 -39.91 58.96
CA GLN A 478 -50.83 -39.45 60.35
C GLN A 478 -51.57 -38.11 60.47
N GLU A 479 -51.35 -37.18 59.55
CA GLU A 479 -52.06 -35.89 59.50
C GLU A 479 -53.57 -36.08 59.25
N ILE A 480 -53.93 -36.90 58.24
CA ILE A 480 -55.33 -37.31 57.97
C ILE A 480 -55.94 -37.96 59.22
N ALA A 481 -55.19 -38.83 59.91
CA ALA A 481 -55.63 -39.43 61.17
C ALA A 481 -55.75 -38.43 62.32
N GLY A 482 -55.00 -37.32 62.31
CA GLY A 482 -55.15 -36.18 63.21
C GLY A 482 -56.47 -35.45 62.99
N TYR A 483 -56.73 -34.99 61.76
CA TYR A 483 -57.97 -34.28 61.41
C TYR A 483 -59.23 -35.13 61.64
N ALA A 484 -59.16 -36.46 61.46
CA ALA A 484 -60.25 -37.37 61.82
C ALA A 484 -60.46 -37.55 63.35
N LYS A 485 -59.42 -37.41 64.18
CA LYS A 485 -59.55 -37.38 65.66
C LYS A 485 -60.14 -36.05 66.15
N ASP A 486 -59.75 -34.94 65.51
CA ASP A 486 -60.29 -33.60 65.77
C ASP A 486 -61.76 -33.44 65.36
N GLY A 487 -62.36 -34.43 64.68
CA GLY A 487 -63.72 -34.36 64.15
C GLY A 487 -63.88 -33.49 62.89
N LYS A 488 -62.77 -33.06 62.27
CA LYS A 488 -62.75 -32.27 61.02
C LYS A 488 -63.04 -33.10 59.77
N LEU A 489 -62.84 -34.42 59.84
CA LEU A 489 -63.14 -35.38 58.77
C LEU A 489 -64.10 -36.46 59.27
N SER A 490 -65.10 -36.81 58.46
CA SER A 490 -65.91 -38.01 58.68
C SER A 490 -65.13 -39.28 58.33
N LYS A 491 -65.70 -40.44 58.72
CA LYS A 491 -65.15 -41.76 58.38
C LYS A 491 -65.08 -42.01 56.87
N THR A 492 -65.93 -41.35 56.08
CA THR A 492 -65.97 -41.51 54.62
C THR A 492 -64.88 -40.67 53.96
N GLU A 493 -64.76 -39.39 54.33
CA GLU A 493 -63.72 -38.49 53.81
C GLU A 493 -62.34 -38.98 54.23
N LYS A 494 -62.14 -39.40 55.50
CA LYS A 494 -60.87 -40.00 55.93
C LYS A 494 -60.48 -41.17 55.03
N LYS A 495 -61.41 -42.08 54.72
CA LYS A 495 -61.14 -43.23 53.83
C LYS A 495 -60.85 -42.80 52.39
N TYR A 496 -61.47 -41.71 51.91
CA TYR A 496 -61.19 -41.15 50.58
C TYR A 496 -59.74 -40.63 50.51
N TYR A 497 -59.32 -39.78 51.46
CA TYR A 497 -57.95 -39.26 51.49
C TYR A 497 -56.91 -40.33 51.83
N ASP A 498 -57.22 -41.29 52.72
CA ASP A 498 -56.38 -42.47 52.96
C ASP A 498 -56.12 -43.23 51.64
N ASN A 499 -57.17 -43.47 50.85
CA ASN A 499 -57.04 -44.14 49.56
C ASN A 499 -56.24 -43.30 48.55
N ALA A 500 -56.47 -41.99 48.49
CA ALA A 500 -55.77 -41.09 47.56
C ALA A 500 -54.26 -41.01 47.85
N VAL A 501 -53.88 -40.86 49.12
CA VAL A 501 -52.47 -40.85 49.57
C VAL A 501 -51.77 -42.20 49.32
N ASN A 502 -52.50 -43.32 49.41
CA ASN A 502 -51.96 -44.64 49.06
C ASN A 502 -51.94 -44.94 47.55
N ALA A 503 -52.61 -44.13 46.72
CA ALA A 503 -52.62 -44.26 45.25
C ALA A 503 -51.62 -43.33 44.54
N ALA A 504 -51.15 -42.28 45.22
CA ALA A 504 -50.10 -41.37 44.76
C ALA A 504 -48.75 -42.10 44.61
N LYS A 505 -48.04 -41.90 43.49
CA LYS A 505 -46.81 -42.63 43.12
C LYS A 505 -45.52 -41.82 43.25
N THR A 506 -45.62 -40.57 43.69
CA THR A 506 -44.51 -39.63 43.93
C THR A 506 -44.76 -38.81 45.19
N THR A 507 -43.72 -38.25 45.82
CA THR A 507 -43.93 -37.40 47.01
C THR A 507 -44.74 -36.16 46.65
N LYS A 508 -44.60 -35.65 45.42
CA LYS A 508 -45.39 -34.54 44.90
C LYS A 508 -46.89 -34.85 44.92
N GLU A 509 -47.32 -36.00 44.41
CA GLU A 509 -48.74 -36.39 44.39
C GLU A 509 -49.30 -36.58 45.80
N VAL A 510 -48.51 -37.15 46.74
CA VAL A 510 -48.92 -37.25 48.16
C VAL A 510 -49.12 -35.85 48.76
N ASN A 511 -48.17 -34.93 48.52
CA ASN A 511 -48.24 -33.56 49.01
C ASN A 511 -49.38 -32.75 48.37
N ASP A 512 -49.69 -32.95 47.10
CA ASP A 512 -50.82 -32.30 46.41
C ASP A 512 -52.16 -32.77 47.00
N VAL A 513 -52.34 -34.06 47.31
CA VAL A 513 -53.54 -34.58 47.98
C VAL A 513 -53.72 -33.98 49.39
N ILE A 514 -52.64 -33.88 50.17
CA ILE A 514 -52.68 -33.25 51.51
C ILE A 514 -52.94 -31.73 51.40
N LYS A 515 -52.43 -31.07 50.37
CA LYS A 515 -52.67 -29.66 50.09
C LYS A 515 -54.12 -29.38 49.70
N GLU A 516 -54.73 -30.23 48.87
CA GLU A 516 -56.16 -30.18 48.53
C GLU A 516 -57.03 -30.36 49.78
N LEU A 517 -56.75 -31.38 50.59
CA LEU A 517 -57.39 -31.61 51.89
C LEU A 517 -57.29 -30.40 52.84
N ARG A 518 -56.10 -29.81 52.99
CA ARG A 518 -55.92 -28.61 53.84
C ARG A 518 -56.75 -27.44 53.34
N ALA A 519 -56.85 -27.25 52.02
CA ALA A 519 -57.67 -26.20 51.42
C ALA A 519 -59.18 -26.44 51.63
N GLU A 520 -59.67 -27.67 51.43
CA GLU A 520 -61.07 -28.03 51.72
C GLU A 520 -61.45 -27.81 53.19
N LEU A 521 -60.53 -28.12 54.12
CA LEU A 521 -60.72 -27.87 55.56
C LEU A 521 -60.55 -26.39 55.97
N GLY A 522 -60.28 -25.47 55.02
CA GLY A 522 -60.07 -24.05 55.30
C GLY A 522 -58.78 -23.74 56.07
N ILE A 523 -57.81 -24.65 56.05
CA ILE A 523 -56.53 -24.54 56.78
C ILE A 523 -55.52 -23.83 55.87
N GLU A 524 -55.76 -22.54 55.60
CA GLU A 524 -54.78 -21.69 54.94
C GLU A 524 -53.60 -21.39 55.88
N ILE A 525 -52.46 -21.99 55.59
CA ILE A 525 -51.15 -21.52 56.04
C ILE A 525 -50.37 -21.13 54.78
N PRO A 526 -49.86 -19.88 54.65
CA PRO A 526 -49.04 -19.51 53.51
C PRO A 526 -47.77 -20.37 53.50
N TRP A 527 -47.56 -21.09 52.39
CA TRP A 527 -46.42 -22.00 52.25
C TRP A 527 -45.10 -21.21 52.16
N THR A 528 -44.36 -21.17 53.26
CA THR A 528 -42.90 -21.00 53.21
C THR A 528 -42.27 -22.35 52.89
N PRO A 529 -41.50 -22.51 51.81
CA PRO A 529 -40.65 -23.68 51.67
C PRO A 529 -39.67 -23.74 52.84
N LEU A 530 -39.37 -24.96 53.32
CA LEU A 530 -38.12 -25.20 54.00
C LEU A 530 -37.01 -25.19 52.94
N GLU A 531 -36.36 -24.05 52.76
CA GLU A 531 -35.08 -23.98 52.05
C GLU A 531 -34.08 -24.92 52.75
N PRO A 532 -33.16 -25.57 52.00
CA PRO A 532 -32.13 -26.41 52.61
C PRO A 532 -31.26 -25.57 53.54
N SER A 533 -31.31 -25.86 54.84
CA SER A 533 -30.59 -25.13 55.87
C SER A 533 -29.08 -25.23 55.66
N LYS A 534 -28.47 -24.11 55.25
CA LYS A 534 -27.02 -23.93 55.14
C LYS A 534 -26.33 -24.34 56.46
N PRO A 535 -25.25 -25.15 56.43
CA PRO A 535 -24.61 -25.62 57.65
C PRO A 535 -23.83 -24.51 58.37
N THR A 536 -24.28 -24.19 59.58
CA THR A 536 -23.65 -23.34 60.60
C THR A 536 -24.07 -23.92 61.96
N GLU A 537 -23.22 -24.12 62.97
CA GLU A 537 -21.78 -23.85 63.12
C GLU A 537 -21.20 -24.73 64.27
N SER A 538 -19.90 -24.58 64.57
CA SER A 538 -19.25 -24.76 65.88
C SER A 538 -19.38 -26.09 66.68
N THR A 539 -18.26 -26.82 66.73
CA THR A 539 -17.35 -26.93 67.91
C THR A 539 -17.87 -27.28 69.33
N GLU A 540 -17.21 -28.29 69.94
CA GLU A 540 -17.11 -28.62 71.39
C GLU A 540 -18.37 -29.13 72.14
N GLY A 541 -18.17 -29.76 73.32
CA GLY A 541 -19.28 -30.26 74.16
C GLY A 541 -18.88 -31.03 75.45
N SER A 542 -18.29 -32.22 75.29
CA SER A 542 -17.71 -33.08 76.36
C SER A 542 -18.66 -33.85 77.34
N THR A 543 -18.20 -35.06 77.68
CA THR A 543 -18.32 -35.83 78.95
C THR A 543 -19.61 -36.57 79.39
N GLU A 544 -19.39 -37.85 79.70
CA GLU A 544 -20.04 -38.77 80.67
C GLU A 544 -21.53 -39.16 80.51
N GLY A 545 -21.91 -40.46 80.62
CA GLY A 545 -21.11 -41.70 80.69
C GLY A 545 -21.83 -42.89 81.34
N SER A 546 -21.60 -44.12 80.86
CA SER A 546 -21.78 -45.40 81.62
C SER A 546 -21.23 -46.63 80.87
N THR A 547 -20.07 -47.11 81.35
CA THR A 547 -19.71 -48.51 81.66
C THR A 547 -20.45 -49.72 81.01
N GLU A 548 -19.61 -50.54 80.33
CA GLU A 548 -19.32 -51.96 80.63
C GLU A 548 -19.81 -53.15 79.75
N ASP A 549 -18.84 -54.08 79.60
CA ASP A 549 -18.88 -55.54 79.33
C ASP A 549 -19.62 -56.15 78.12
N SER A 550 -18.85 -56.48 77.07
CA SER A 550 -18.31 -57.85 76.81
C SER A 550 -17.56 -57.89 75.46
N LYS A 551 -16.28 -58.27 75.33
CA LYS A 551 -15.55 -59.53 75.64
C LYS A 551 -15.60 -60.64 74.56
N THR A 552 -14.64 -60.52 73.63
CA THR A 552 -13.65 -61.53 73.21
C THR A 552 -14.00 -62.69 72.23
N GLU A 553 -12.96 -63.09 71.47
CA GLU A 553 -12.77 -64.27 70.61
C GLU A 553 -13.59 -64.37 69.30
N GLY A 554 -13.04 -64.92 68.20
CA GLY A 554 -11.66 -65.39 67.96
C GLY A 554 -11.53 -66.21 66.65
N SER A 555 -10.29 -66.42 66.18
CA SER A 555 -9.87 -67.19 64.97
C SER A 555 -10.37 -66.69 63.59
N THR A 556 -9.53 -66.32 62.61
CA THR A 556 -8.39 -66.98 61.91
C THR A 556 -8.79 -68.07 60.89
N GLU A 557 -8.57 -67.78 59.60
CA GLU A 557 -7.70 -68.64 58.76
C GLU A 557 -7.11 -67.83 57.57
N ASP A 558 -5.95 -68.26 57.08
CA ASP A 558 -5.17 -67.58 56.02
C ASP A 558 -5.69 -67.91 54.60
N SER A 559 -5.61 -66.93 53.69
CA SER A 559 -4.89 -67.12 52.41
C SER A 559 -4.59 -65.82 51.68
N LYS A 560 -3.39 -65.76 51.10
CA LYS A 560 -2.84 -64.70 50.23
C LYS A 560 -3.55 -64.74 48.86
N THR A 561 -3.53 -63.72 48.01
CA THR A 561 -2.34 -62.98 47.55
C THR A 561 -2.73 -61.67 46.83
N GLU A 562 -1.83 -60.67 46.90
CA GLU A 562 -1.68 -59.44 46.09
C GLU A 562 -2.60 -59.20 44.86
N GLY A 563 -3.09 -57.98 44.60
CA GLY A 563 -2.95 -56.77 45.43
C GLY A 563 -3.42 -55.45 44.79
N SER A 564 -3.54 -54.45 45.67
CA SER A 564 -3.29 -53.00 45.48
C SER A 564 -4.19 -52.22 44.50
N THR A 565 -5.26 -51.55 44.95
CA THR A 565 -5.29 -50.21 45.61
C THR A 565 -4.57 -49.13 44.80
N GLU A 566 -5.30 -48.20 44.18
CA GLU A 566 -5.82 -46.93 44.74
C GLU A 566 -4.66 -45.95 45.06
N ASP A 567 -4.48 -44.80 44.40
CA ASP A 567 -5.37 -43.66 44.08
C ASP A 567 -5.40 -42.58 45.19
N SER A 568 -5.07 -41.33 44.82
CA SER A 568 -5.47 -40.10 45.53
C SER A 568 -4.95 -38.80 44.88
N LYS A 569 -5.92 -37.97 44.48
CA LYS A 569 -5.99 -36.51 44.69
C LYS A 569 -5.13 -35.58 43.82
N THR A 570 -5.83 -35.05 42.82
CA THR A 570 -5.86 -33.63 42.44
C THR A 570 -5.83 -32.67 43.65
N GLU A 571 -5.23 -31.49 43.46
CA GLU A 571 -5.89 -30.21 43.76
C GLU A 571 -5.31 -29.11 42.86
N GLY A 572 -6.03 -28.00 42.70
CA GLY A 572 -5.61 -26.86 41.85
C GLY A 572 -5.73 -25.51 42.56
N SER A 573 -5.32 -24.43 41.88
CA SER A 573 -5.74 -23.07 42.21
C SER A 573 -5.55 -22.11 41.04
N THR A 574 -6.38 -21.08 40.96
CA THR A 574 -6.41 -20.05 39.92
C THR A 574 -6.07 -18.67 40.50
N GLU A 575 -5.50 -17.80 39.65
CA GLU A 575 -5.49 -16.32 39.72
C GLU A 575 -5.29 -15.58 41.07
N ASP A 576 -4.28 -14.70 41.12
CA ASP A 576 -4.53 -13.28 41.41
C ASP A 576 -3.46 -12.39 40.73
N SER A 577 -3.75 -11.11 40.55
CA SER A 577 -2.94 -10.12 39.82
C SER A 577 -2.01 -9.28 40.71
N LYS A 578 -0.82 -8.91 40.18
CA LYS A 578 -0.10 -7.68 40.56
C LYS A 578 0.88 -7.18 39.50
N THR A 579 1.13 -5.87 39.55
CA THR A 579 2.01 -5.09 38.67
C THR A 579 3.25 -4.62 39.46
N GLU A 580 4.19 -3.94 38.77
CA GLU A 580 5.51 -3.50 39.26
C GLU A 580 6.51 -4.67 39.46
N GLY A 581 7.82 -4.49 39.24
CA GLY A 581 8.59 -3.32 38.78
C GLY A 581 10.11 -3.65 38.81
N SER A 582 10.95 -2.65 38.50
CA SER A 582 12.44 -2.76 38.39
C SER A 582 12.98 -3.66 37.26
N THR A 583 13.87 -3.27 36.33
CA THR A 583 15.02 -2.33 36.20
C THR A 583 16.39 -3.03 36.31
N GLU A 584 17.18 -2.88 35.24
CA GLU A 584 18.67 -2.90 35.22
C GLU A 584 19.34 -4.28 35.48
N ASP A 585 20.57 -4.56 35.03
CA ASP A 585 21.54 -3.67 34.37
C ASP A 585 22.38 -4.34 33.25
N SER A 586 22.84 -3.48 32.33
CA SER A 586 23.97 -3.53 31.40
C SER A 586 25.00 -4.66 31.48
N LYS A 587 25.48 -5.11 30.29
CA LYS A 587 26.80 -4.64 29.77
C LYS A 587 27.07 -4.88 28.29
N THR A 588 28.06 -4.14 27.80
CA THR A 588 28.41 -3.86 26.40
C THR A 588 29.76 -4.49 26.02
N GLU A 589 30.21 -4.23 24.79
CA GLU A 589 31.50 -4.60 24.16
C GLU A 589 31.64 -6.09 23.80
N GLY A 590 32.21 -6.49 22.66
CA GLY A 590 32.72 -5.71 21.52
C GLY A 590 34.24 -5.83 21.32
N SER A 591 34.65 -6.58 20.29
CA SER A 591 35.96 -6.44 19.62
C SER A 591 35.95 -7.11 18.25
N THR A 592 36.85 -6.69 17.35
CA THR A 592 36.97 -7.12 15.96
C THR A 592 38.15 -8.07 15.70
N GLU A 593 38.13 -8.65 14.49
CA GLU A 593 39.28 -9.01 13.62
C GLU A 593 40.16 -10.27 13.87
N ASP A 594 40.29 -11.04 12.77
CA ASP A 594 41.46 -11.74 12.23
C ASP A 594 42.41 -12.55 13.12
N SER A 595 42.46 -13.87 12.88
CA SER A 595 43.43 -14.44 11.91
C SER A 595 43.33 -15.95 11.64
N LYS A 596 43.14 -16.28 10.34
CA LYS A 596 43.69 -17.37 9.49
C LYS A 596 44.30 -18.68 10.05
N THR A 597 44.28 -19.66 9.14
CA THR A 597 45.24 -20.77 8.84
C THR A 597 45.14 -22.12 9.59
N GLU A 598 44.69 -23.13 8.84
CA GLU A 598 45.24 -24.50 8.67
C GLU A 598 45.43 -25.44 9.88
N GLY A 599 45.07 -26.72 9.73
CA GLY A 599 45.34 -27.74 10.78
C GLY A 599 44.59 -29.07 10.67
N SER A 600 44.95 -29.89 9.67
CA SER A 600 44.57 -31.30 9.46
C SER A 600 44.35 -32.20 10.70
N THR A 601 43.41 -33.15 10.57
CA THR A 601 43.35 -34.53 11.17
C THR A 601 43.52 -34.76 12.68
N GLU A 602 42.57 -35.48 13.29
CA GLU A 602 42.81 -36.92 13.60
C GLU A 602 41.52 -37.75 13.82
N ASP A 603 41.70 -39.07 13.97
CA ASP A 603 40.70 -40.13 14.05
C ASP A 603 39.66 -40.01 15.19
N SER A 604 38.50 -40.61 14.97
CA SER A 604 37.89 -41.48 15.99
C SER A 604 37.16 -42.66 15.35
N LYS A 605 37.69 -43.85 15.59
CA LYS A 605 37.14 -45.15 15.17
C LYS A 605 35.99 -45.56 16.11
N THR A 606 35.07 -46.41 15.65
CA THR A 606 34.92 -47.81 16.14
C THR A 606 33.77 -48.54 15.42
N GLU A 607 34.08 -49.74 14.94
CA GLU A 607 33.20 -50.85 14.55
C GLU A 607 31.83 -50.87 15.28
N GLY A 608 30.68 -51.15 14.66
CA GLY A 608 30.44 -52.22 13.69
C GLY A 608 29.64 -53.36 14.34
N SER A 609 28.41 -53.60 13.89
CA SER A 609 27.79 -54.94 13.87
C SER A 609 26.60 -55.03 12.91
N THR A 610 26.50 -56.22 12.32
CA THR A 610 25.49 -56.79 11.43
C THR A 610 24.16 -57.08 12.19
N GLU A 611 23.06 -57.57 11.60
CA GLU A 611 22.90 -58.38 10.38
C GLU A 611 21.48 -58.35 9.75
N ASP A 612 21.39 -58.82 8.50
CA ASP A 612 20.23 -59.18 7.66
C ASP A 612 18.79 -59.18 8.22
N SER A 613 17.85 -58.70 7.39
CA SER A 613 16.84 -59.61 6.79
C SER A 613 16.20 -59.08 5.50
N LYS A 614 16.06 -59.99 4.53
CA LYS A 614 15.70 -59.78 3.11
C LYS A 614 14.22 -59.54 2.85
N THR A 615 13.90 -58.84 1.76
CA THR A 615 12.78 -59.24 0.86
C THR A 615 13.08 -58.88 -0.61
N GLU A 616 12.74 -59.79 -1.53
CA GLU A 616 12.68 -59.59 -3.00
C GLU A 616 11.51 -58.65 -3.39
N GLY A 617 11.42 -58.05 -4.59
CA GLY A 617 12.35 -58.11 -5.74
C GLY A 617 11.64 -58.26 -7.11
N SER A 618 11.09 -57.16 -7.67
CA SER A 618 10.66 -56.99 -9.09
C SER A 618 9.99 -55.62 -9.28
N THR A 619 10.09 -54.90 -10.40
CA THR A 619 10.54 -55.23 -11.78
C THR A 619 11.30 -54.06 -12.41
N GLU A 620 12.40 -54.31 -13.14
CA GLU A 620 12.84 -53.40 -14.23
C GLU A 620 13.71 -54.17 -15.24
N ASP A 621 13.45 -54.03 -16.54
CA ASP A 621 14.34 -54.52 -17.60
C ASP A 621 14.06 -53.82 -18.95
N SER A 622 14.98 -52.96 -19.42
CA SER A 622 15.28 -52.70 -20.85
C SER A 622 16.33 -51.60 -21.01
N LYS A 623 17.56 -51.98 -21.37
CA LYS A 623 18.61 -51.06 -21.83
C LYS A 623 18.39 -50.70 -23.30
N THR A 624 18.85 -49.53 -23.77
CA THR A 624 19.47 -49.45 -25.11
C THR A 624 20.55 -48.34 -25.15
N GLU A 625 21.61 -48.65 -25.89
CA GLU A 625 22.80 -47.84 -26.21
C GLU A 625 22.53 -46.41 -26.73
N GLY A 626 23.51 -45.52 -26.50
CA GLY A 626 23.67 -44.25 -27.22
C GLY A 626 25.14 -44.03 -27.60
N SER A 627 25.49 -44.20 -28.89
CA SER A 627 26.88 -44.22 -29.35
C SER A 627 27.52 -42.83 -29.46
N THR A 628 28.82 -42.73 -29.17
CA THR A 628 29.65 -41.53 -29.34
C THR A 628 30.48 -41.58 -30.62
N GLU A 629 30.54 -40.50 -31.39
CA GLU A 629 31.62 -40.29 -32.37
C GLU A 629 31.99 -38.79 -32.48
N ASP A 630 33.28 -38.49 -32.72
CA ASP A 630 33.89 -37.15 -32.66
C ASP A 630 34.46 -36.74 -34.03
N SER A 631 34.20 -35.50 -34.49
CA SER A 631 35.05 -34.82 -35.50
C SER A 631 34.84 -33.30 -35.63
N LYS A 632 35.78 -32.55 -35.04
CA LYS A 632 36.48 -31.32 -35.52
C LYS A 632 35.89 -30.44 -36.66
N LYS A 633 35.85 -29.13 -36.35
CA LYS A 633 35.94 -27.92 -37.23
C LYS A 633 36.97 -28.06 -38.40
N PRO A 634 36.89 -27.29 -39.53
CA PRO A 634 36.93 -25.82 -39.50
C PRO A 634 36.18 -24.98 -40.59
N VAL A 635 35.72 -23.79 -40.17
CA VAL A 635 35.72 -22.45 -40.82
C VAL A 635 35.85 -22.33 -42.36
N THR A 636 34.88 -21.65 -43.01
CA THR A 636 35.10 -20.57 -44.01
C THR A 636 33.81 -19.78 -44.34
N LYS A 637 33.93 -18.62 -45.02
CA LYS A 637 32.85 -17.67 -45.40
C LYS A 637 33.32 -16.82 -46.60
N PRO A 638 32.47 -16.01 -47.27
CA PRO A 638 31.36 -16.33 -48.18
C PRO A 638 31.70 -16.04 -49.67
N THR A 639 30.75 -16.28 -50.59
CA THR A 639 30.71 -15.58 -51.90
C THR A 639 29.28 -15.26 -52.36
N THR A 640 29.19 -14.28 -53.26
CA THR A 640 28.03 -13.83 -54.06
C THR A 640 27.63 -14.88 -55.13
N ASP A 641 26.55 -14.78 -55.92
CA ASP A 641 25.84 -13.59 -56.45
C ASP A 641 24.37 -13.88 -56.92
N LYS A 642 23.75 -12.88 -57.58
CA LYS A 642 22.54 -12.89 -58.46
C LYS A 642 22.30 -14.21 -59.24
N GLY A 643 21.09 -14.56 -59.70
CA GLY A 643 19.81 -13.84 -59.79
C GLY A 643 18.94 -14.39 -60.97
N ASN A 644 17.84 -13.72 -61.30
CA ASN A 644 16.74 -14.15 -62.21
C ASN A 644 15.93 -15.38 -61.72
N LYS A 645 14.58 -15.47 -61.79
CA LYS A 645 13.49 -14.81 -62.55
C LYS A 645 13.23 -15.40 -63.96
N THR A 646 11.95 -15.39 -64.36
CA THR A 646 11.26 -16.03 -65.52
C THR A 646 10.86 -17.51 -65.30
N ASP A 647 9.73 -18.02 -65.81
CA ASP A 647 8.52 -17.31 -66.29
C ASP A 647 7.24 -18.16 -66.13
N ALA A 648 6.07 -17.52 -66.27
CA ALA A 648 4.77 -18.17 -66.08
C ALA A 648 4.20 -18.81 -67.36
N LYS A 649 3.44 -19.92 -67.22
CA LYS A 649 2.42 -20.28 -68.23
C LYS A 649 1.20 -21.01 -67.66
N LYS A 650 0.02 -20.49 -68.00
CA LYS A 650 -1.33 -20.98 -67.68
C LYS A 650 -1.87 -21.86 -68.81
N VAL A 651 -2.47 -23.01 -68.49
CA VAL A 651 -3.46 -23.71 -69.34
C VAL A 651 -4.49 -24.41 -68.46
N ASP A 652 -5.76 -24.28 -68.80
CA ASP A 652 -6.91 -24.82 -68.08
C ASP A 652 -7.39 -26.16 -68.68
N ALA A 653 -7.82 -27.11 -67.84
CA ALA A 653 -8.65 -28.25 -68.26
C ALA A 653 -9.51 -28.78 -67.09
N LYS A 654 -10.67 -29.37 -67.39
CA LYS A 654 -11.75 -29.69 -66.43
C LYS A 654 -12.34 -31.06 -66.75
N LYS A 655 -12.39 -32.04 -65.81
CA LYS A 655 -13.51 -33.03 -65.63
C LYS A 655 -13.33 -34.04 -64.46
N VAL A 656 -14.00 -33.75 -63.33
CA VAL A 656 -14.84 -34.60 -62.43
C VAL A 656 -14.56 -36.12 -62.19
N VAL A 657 -14.77 -36.54 -60.91
CA VAL A 657 -15.09 -37.88 -60.34
C VAL A 657 -13.95 -38.76 -59.80
N ALA A 658 -13.80 -38.81 -58.46
CA ALA A 658 -13.71 -40.02 -57.62
C ALA A 658 -13.91 -39.67 -56.12
N LYS A 659 -14.14 -40.66 -55.24
CA LYS A 659 -14.44 -40.49 -53.80
C LYS A 659 -13.29 -40.95 -52.90
N LYS A 660 -13.20 -40.33 -51.70
CA LYS A 660 -12.44 -40.74 -50.49
C LYS A 660 -10.91 -40.79 -50.66
N ALA A 661 -10.11 -40.50 -49.63
CA ALA A 661 -10.35 -39.76 -48.39
C ALA A 661 -8.98 -39.38 -47.81
N ASP A 662 -8.86 -38.24 -47.13
CA ASP A 662 -7.97 -38.11 -45.96
C ASP A 662 -8.18 -36.79 -45.20
N ALA A 663 -7.68 -36.71 -43.98
CA ALA A 663 -7.91 -35.59 -43.06
C ALA A 663 -6.82 -34.50 -43.11
N LYS A 664 -7.21 -33.22 -43.18
CA LYS A 664 -6.35 -32.12 -42.72
C LYS A 664 -7.11 -30.82 -42.41
N LYS A 665 -6.61 -30.10 -41.39
CA LYS A 665 -6.87 -28.70 -41.00
C LYS A 665 -8.34 -28.28 -40.76
N LEU A 666 -8.66 -28.06 -39.49
CA LEU A 666 -9.47 -26.89 -39.08
C LEU A 666 -8.60 -25.61 -39.17
N PRO A 667 -9.17 -24.44 -39.49
CA PRO A 667 -8.46 -23.17 -39.49
C PRO A 667 -8.40 -22.54 -38.09
N GLN A 668 -7.40 -21.68 -37.85
CA GLN A 668 -7.49 -20.67 -36.80
C GLN A 668 -8.37 -19.52 -37.29
N THR A 669 -9.24 -19.02 -36.42
CA THR A 669 -9.90 -17.73 -36.57
C THR A 669 -9.80 -16.98 -35.25
N ASN A 670 -9.01 -15.91 -35.23
CA ASN A 670 -9.21 -14.86 -34.24
C ASN A 670 -10.54 -14.20 -34.57
N ASP A 671 -11.43 -14.09 -33.59
CA ASP A 671 -12.37 -12.97 -33.51
C ASP A 671 -12.70 -12.70 -32.04
N THR A 672 -12.73 -11.42 -31.67
CA THR A 672 -12.99 -10.98 -30.30
C THR A 672 -14.45 -11.18 -29.91
N VAL A 673 -14.70 -11.87 -28.79
CA VAL A 673 -15.99 -11.86 -28.09
C VAL A 673 -15.79 -11.39 -26.65
N ASN A 674 -16.77 -10.65 -26.13
CA ASN A 674 -16.60 -9.81 -24.93
C ASN A 674 -16.32 -10.60 -23.65
N ALA A 675 -15.55 -9.98 -22.76
CA ALA A 675 -15.49 -10.38 -21.36
C ALA A 675 -16.88 -10.27 -20.71
N GLY A 676 -17.37 -11.38 -20.16
CA GLY A 676 -18.65 -11.43 -19.47
C GLY A 676 -18.91 -12.79 -18.82
N LEU A 677 -19.14 -12.78 -17.50
CA LEU A 677 -19.80 -13.85 -16.73
C LEU A 677 -19.08 -15.22 -16.61
N VAL A 678 -17.81 -15.26 -16.17
CA VAL A 678 -17.34 -16.29 -15.21
C VAL A 678 -16.30 -15.69 -14.25
N ALA A 679 -16.74 -14.91 -13.27
CA ALA A 679 -15.89 -14.41 -12.18
C ALA A 679 -16.74 -14.07 -10.95
N GLY A 680 -16.92 -15.03 -10.03
CA GLY A 680 -17.75 -14.83 -8.84
C GLY A 680 -18.13 -16.13 -8.14
N GLY A 681 -17.26 -16.63 -7.26
CA GLY A 681 -17.56 -17.78 -6.41
C GLY A 681 -16.33 -18.54 -5.90
N LEU A 682 -15.66 -18.01 -4.86
CA LEU A 682 -14.99 -18.78 -3.77
C LEU A 682 -14.19 -17.89 -2.79
N MET A 683 -13.80 -16.67 -3.18
CA MET A 683 -13.03 -15.72 -2.36
C MET A 683 -13.80 -15.09 -1.16
N SER A 684 -14.87 -15.72 -0.66
CA SER A 684 -15.73 -15.16 0.40
C SER A 684 -15.55 -15.81 1.78
N VAL A 685 -14.64 -16.77 1.93
CA VAL A 685 -14.45 -17.50 3.20
C VAL A 685 -13.30 -16.92 4.05
N LEU A 686 -12.14 -16.60 3.45
CA LEU A 686 -10.94 -16.21 4.22
C LEU A 686 -11.00 -14.84 4.92
N THR A 687 -11.92 -13.94 4.56
CA THR A 687 -12.03 -12.60 5.19
C THR A 687 -12.96 -12.56 6.41
N ALA A 688 -13.73 -13.63 6.68
CA ALA A 688 -14.72 -13.64 7.75
C ALA A 688 -14.11 -13.81 9.15
N ALA A 689 -12.97 -14.49 9.27
CA ALA A 689 -12.42 -14.95 10.56
C ALA A 689 -11.82 -13.85 11.46
N PHE A 690 -11.48 -12.67 10.92
CA PHE A 690 -10.67 -11.67 11.63
C PHE A 690 -11.42 -10.40 12.09
N LEU A 691 -12.75 -10.35 11.95
CA LEU A 691 -13.55 -9.14 12.23
C LEU A 691 -14.55 -9.24 13.39
N PHE A 692 -14.72 -10.41 14.03
CA PHE A 692 -15.84 -10.64 14.93
C PHE A 692 -15.59 -10.43 16.44
N PHE A 693 -14.38 -10.00 16.86
CA PHE A 693 -14.03 -9.89 18.29
C PHE A 693 -13.70 -8.47 18.79
N ARG A 694 -14.47 -7.44 18.36
CA ARG A 694 -14.38 -6.09 18.99
C ARG A 694 -15.65 -5.22 18.91
N LYS A 695 -16.73 -5.61 19.62
CA LYS A 695 -17.63 -4.64 20.32
C LYS A 695 -18.73 -5.28 21.19
N GLY A 696 -18.62 -5.07 22.50
CA GLY A 696 -19.74 -4.75 23.40
C GLY A 696 -20.67 -5.90 23.85
N LYS A 697 -20.52 -6.31 25.10
CA LYS A 697 -20.95 -5.44 26.22
C LYS A 697 -19.80 -5.22 27.20
#